data_AF-A0A380KYK5-F1
#
_entry.id   AF-A0A380KYK5-F1
#
_cell.length_a   1.000
_cell.length_b   1.000
_cell.length_c   1.000
_cell.angle_alpha   90.00
_cell.angle_beta   90.00
_cell.angle_gamma   90.00
#
_symmetry.space_group_name_H-M   'P 1'
#
loop_
_entity.id
_entity.type
_entity.pdbx_description
1 polymer ?
#
loop_
_entity_poly.entity_id
_entity_poly.type
_entity_poly.pdbx_seq_one_letter_code
_entity_poly.pdbx_strand_id
1 'polypeptide(L)'
;MTKNIFDQVTLASGARLKNRILMAPMTTESAYYDGNLTDELIDYYAHRSGQVGTVIVESAFVEDKGRGFFGAIGIDSDDKIEGLSRLAEAIKEKGSKAIIQIYHAGRMAFPDMNKGEQPISASSVAALRPNAPVPTEMTHRQILDMIDYFAQAVRRAIKAGFDGVELHGANTYLIQQFFSPHSNRRSDAWGGTIEKRAKFPLEVVQAAKQVIAEEGAENFILGYRFSPEELEEPGIRFDDTMYLLNTLAEENLDYFHFSMGIYTRNSIVQADDPELLISKYLAARSETLAKIPVIGVGGILQKADADNALEIGYDLVAVAKGFLVEPHWVEMIREDKTVKAFADIRDRKNLVIPTPLWKFMDESFQLIKDTDAEIKKAERLVELMGKALEFKEGEYHVSAKGHNSDLPMVVTFSKNKIAGIEIDSSGESEGLSDMVFERLPQQIIEFQTLNVDAVSGASTTSQGVVDGVADAVLLASNQDAVDVLKARQKPTVELSKEVVEEEVDVVVVGAGAAGIAAALRAEELGLSVILLEKLSFIGGAISVSGGNQVVMGSRLQKEAGVTDDTVELMVEDFLKNGNNLNVRELLTLLAENIGQTTDWVHDYVGVEYDMAGGLHVLAEYRKDRELAYADGGHGFAAAVRSKVGNSSVQLLLQTKAQQLFTDGQGNVTGLIAIEDNGKIHRISAKAVVLTTGGYGNNKDLLPKRLKDVLFYGTRSSMGEGLLMAQASGVDAATVLLDQGKIYPNGVEVAEGTAKSTIGGNIAVLRENGLLVNTNGQRVVNERASNHDILDVLMEQEPKVLYLLLDQEHFEIFREEVAEGGISKADIDQWLENNGSVTPYFFHADDLEDLADLAGMDRKALTDTVARYNQFVAEGEDKDFHRESRFLQKPVGQGPYYLIEQKPRFATTMGGLVVNTNLEVVNTKGAVIQGLYAAGEVVGGVMGTDSPSGANNAWALTSGKLAAESIKEK
;
A
#
# COMPACT_ATOMS: atom_id res chain seq x y z
N MET A 1 31.56 -38.71 -8.34
CA MET A 1 32.16 -37.74 -9.29
C MET A 1 31.44 -36.43 -9.07
N THR A 2 32.17 -35.32 -8.98
CA THR A 2 31.58 -33.98 -8.89
C THR A 2 30.79 -33.72 -10.18
N LYS A 3 29.51 -33.35 -10.07
CA LYS A 3 28.67 -33.02 -11.23
C LYS A 3 29.22 -31.77 -11.90
N ASN A 4 29.40 -31.78 -13.22
CA ASN A 4 29.69 -30.55 -13.98
C ASN A 4 28.41 -30.05 -14.65
N ILE A 5 28.19 -28.74 -14.62
CA ILE A 5 27.00 -28.11 -15.20
C ILE A 5 26.84 -28.35 -16.71
N PHE A 6 27.94 -28.62 -17.42
CA PHE A 6 27.95 -28.92 -18.85
C PHE A 6 27.85 -30.41 -19.20
N ASP A 7 27.73 -31.29 -18.19
CA ASP A 7 27.58 -32.73 -18.43
C ASP A 7 26.25 -33.04 -19.13
N GLN A 8 26.28 -33.98 -20.07
CA GLN A 8 25.05 -34.54 -20.64
C GLN A 8 24.28 -35.35 -19.60
N VAL A 9 22.96 -35.28 -19.65
CA VAL A 9 22.06 -36.02 -18.76
C VAL A 9 21.06 -36.81 -19.60
N THR A 10 20.83 -38.07 -19.26
CA THR A 10 19.76 -38.87 -19.85
C THR A 10 18.66 -39.02 -18.81
N LEU A 11 17.44 -38.62 -19.16
CA LEU A 11 16.26 -38.72 -18.30
C LEU A 11 15.61 -40.10 -18.41
N ALA A 12 14.64 -40.39 -17.54
CA ALA A 12 13.99 -41.70 -17.45
C ALA A 12 13.23 -42.08 -18.74
N SER A 13 12.67 -41.09 -19.44
CA SER A 13 12.06 -41.23 -20.77
C SER A 13 13.03 -41.67 -21.87
N GLY A 14 14.35 -41.57 -21.65
CA GLY A 14 15.39 -41.76 -22.65
C GLY A 14 15.85 -40.45 -23.32
N ALA A 15 15.17 -39.34 -23.05
CA ALA A 15 15.57 -38.03 -23.56
C ALA A 15 16.96 -37.63 -23.09
N ARG A 16 17.78 -37.13 -24.02
CA ARG A 16 19.14 -36.65 -23.74
C ARG A 16 19.19 -35.13 -23.71
N LEU A 17 19.59 -34.58 -22.57
CA LEU A 17 19.91 -33.18 -22.38
C LEU A 17 21.41 -32.98 -22.62
N LYS A 18 21.76 -31.97 -23.42
CA LYS A 18 23.17 -31.70 -23.76
C LYS A 18 23.99 -31.08 -22.62
N ASN A 19 23.31 -30.53 -21.60
CA ASN A 19 23.90 -30.03 -20.36
C ASN A 19 22.82 -29.98 -19.25
N ARG A 20 23.21 -29.63 -18.03
CA ARG A 20 22.34 -29.54 -16.84
C ARG A 20 21.58 -28.22 -16.71
N ILE A 21 21.64 -27.36 -17.73
CA ILE A 21 21.13 -25.98 -17.69
C ILE A 21 19.78 -25.91 -18.38
N LEU A 22 18.80 -25.39 -17.67
CA LEU A 22 17.47 -25.12 -18.18
C LEU A 22 17.17 -23.62 -18.10
N MET A 23 16.38 -23.11 -19.04
CA MET A 23 15.69 -21.83 -18.86
C MET A 23 14.40 -22.09 -18.07
N ALA A 24 14.21 -21.34 -16.99
CA ALA A 24 13.02 -21.44 -16.15
C ALA A 24 11.77 -20.88 -16.86
N PRO A 25 10.58 -21.43 -16.58
CA PRO A 25 9.33 -20.89 -17.12
C PRO A 25 9.03 -19.53 -16.48
N MET A 26 9.00 -18.49 -17.30
CA MET A 26 8.75 -17.11 -16.91
C MET A 26 7.61 -16.54 -17.77
N THR A 27 6.48 -16.21 -17.15
CA THR A 27 5.34 -15.63 -17.85
C THR A 27 5.72 -14.29 -18.48
N THR A 28 5.48 -14.16 -19.77
CA THR A 28 5.85 -12.97 -20.57
C THR A 28 4.68 -12.01 -20.76
N GLU A 29 3.45 -12.47 -20.49
CA GLU A 29 2.20 -11.75 -20.74
C GLU A 29 2.06 -11.24 -22.19
N SER A 30 2.64 -11.98 -23.14
CA SER A 30 2.81 -11.53 -24.52
C SER A 30 2.06 -12.37 -25.56
N ALA A 31 1.13 -13.23 -25.12
CA ALA A 31 0.18 -13.88 -26.02
C ALA A 31 -0.92 -12.90 -26.47
N TYR A 32 -1.61 -13.24 -27.56
CA TYR A 32 -2.85 -12.57 -27.92
C TYR A 32 -3.95 -12.84 -26.90
N TYR A 33 -5.00 -12.01 -26.90
CA TYR A 33 -6.13 -12.10 -25.96
C TYR A 33 -6.84 -13.48 -25.98
N ASP A 34 -6.70 -14.25 -27.05
CA ASP A 34 -7.28 -15.60 -27.21
C ASP A 34 -6.30 -16.72 -26.84
N GLY A 35 -5.11 -16.39 -26.33
CA GLY A 35 -4.06 -17.34 -25.97
C GLY A 35 -3.15 -17.78 -27.13
N ASN A 36 -3.37 -17.29 -28.35
CA ASN A 36 -2.47 -17.57 -29.47
C ASN A 36 -1.12 -16.85 -29.31
N LEU A 37 -0.07 -17.45 -29.85
CA LEU A 37 1.30 -16.93 -29.76
C LEU A 37 1.51 -15.73 -30.68
N THR A 38 2.27 -14.76 -30.21
CA THR A 38 2.79 -13.64 -31.01
C THR A 38 4.17 -13.98 -31.58
N ASP A 39 4.56 -13.30 -32.66
CA ASP A 39 5.92 -13.47 -33.22
C ASP A 39 7.00 -12.97 -32.24
N GLU A 40 6.73 -11.89 -31.50
CA GLU A 40 7.65 -11.36 -30.47
C GLU A 40 7.95 -12.41 -29.39
N LEU A 41 6.96 -13.23 -29.03
CA LEU A 41 7.12 -14.32 -28.07
C LEU A 41 7.94 -15.49 -28.63
N ILE A 42 7.73 -15.85 -29.89
CA ILE A 42 8.53 -16.89 -30.57
C ILE A 42 9.99 -16.44 -30.67
N ASP A 43 10.22 -15.20 -31.10
CA ASP A 43 11.55 -14.60 -31.19
C ASP A 43 12.25 -14.55 -29.83
N TYR A 44 11.52 -14.21 -28.75
CA TYR A 44 12.04 -14.19 -27.38
C TYR A 44 12.64 -15.55 -26.95
N TYR A 45 11.91 -16.65 -27.18
CA TYR A 45 12.38 -18.00 -26.83
C TYR A 45 13.44 -18.51 -27.81
N ALA A 46 13.28 -18.24 -29.11
CA ALA A 46 14.28 -18.58 -30.11
C ALA A 46 15.62 -17.92 -29.79
N HIS A 47 15.63 -16.66 -29.36
CA HIS A 47 16.84 -15.91 -29.04
C HIS A 47 17.62 -16.49 -27.84
N ARG A 48 16.93 -17.15 -26.90
CA ARG A 48 17.51 -17.79 -25.70
C ARG A 48 17.82 -19.28 -25.88
N SER A 49 17.50 -19.83 -27.04
CA SER A 49 17.74 -21.23 -27.38
C SER A 49 19.13 -21.44 -27.98
N GLY A 50 19.63 -22.67 -27.90
CA GLY A 50 20.83 -23.10 -28.61
C GLY A 50 21.95 -23.63 -27.74
N GLN A 51 22.44 -22.84 -26.79
CA GLN A 51 23.47 -23.32 -25.83
C GLN A 51 22.86 -23.95 -24.58
N VAL A 52 21.69 -23.46 -24.15
CA VAL A 52 20.93 -24.02 -23.02
C VAL A 52 20.43 -25.43 -23.34
N GLY A 53 20.50 -26.35 -22.38
CA GLY A 53 20.08 -27.74 -22.54
C GLY A 53 18.61 -27.83 -22.91
N THR A 54 17.78 -27.15 -22.13
CA THR A 54 16.32 -27.19 -22.25
C THR A 54 15.73 -25.81 -22.02
N VAL A 55 14.69 -25.46 -22.78
CA VAL A 55 13.85 -24.29 -22.53
C VAL A 55 12.50 -24.79 -22.04
N ILE A 56 12.13 -24.39 -20.81
CA ILE A 56 10.78 -24.59 -20.30
C ILE A 56 10.01 -23.30 -20.61
N VAL A 57 9.12 -23.37 -21.59
CA VAL A 57 8.20 -22.29 -21.96
C VAL A 57 7.24 -22.02 -20.79
N GLU A 58 6.86 -20.75 -20.66
CA GLU A 58 5.91 -20.26 -19.67
C GLU A 58 4.61 -21.07 -19.58
N SER A 59 3.87 -20.83 -18.49
CA SER A 59 2.67 -21.56 -18.15
C SER A 59 1.55 -21.35 -19.19
N ALA A 60 1.11 -22.44 -19.82
CA ALA A 60 0.00 -22.50 -20.77
C ALA A 60 -1.28 -23.00 -20.10
N PHE A 61 -2.38 -22.26 -20.24
CA PHE A 61 -3.64 -22.66 -19.62
C PHE A 61 -4.27 -23.83 -20.39
N VAL A 62 -4.72 -24.85 -19.66
CA VAL A 62 -5.35 -26.06 -20.23
C VAL A 62 -6.84 -25.89 -20.51
N GLU A 63 -7.44 -24.83 -19.97
CA GLU A 63 -8.82 -24.42 -20.20
C GLU A 63 -8.87 -22.90 -20.30
N ASP A 64 -9.62 -22.38 -21.26
CA ASP A 64 -9.75 -20.94 -21.53
C ASP A 64 -10.24 -20.12 -20.31
N LYS A 65 -11.01 -20.74 -19.43
CA LYS A 65 -11.50 -20.15 -18.16
C LYS A 65 -10.47 -20.21 -17.02
N GLY A 66 -9.34 -20.88 -17.25
CA GLY A 66 -8.27 -21.11 -16.30
C GLY A 66 -7.11 -20.13 -16.38
N ARG A 67 -7.29 -18.98 -17.04
CA ARG A 67 -6.26 -17.95 -17.22
C ARG A 67 -5.87 -17.29 -15.91
N GLY A 68 -4.58 -17.13 -15.68
CA GLY A 68 -4.01 -16.37 -14.57
C GLY A 68 -3.45 -15.00 -14.93
N PHE A 69 -3.40 -14.65 -16.23
CA PHE A 69 -2.77 -13.43 -16.73
C PHE A 69 -3.46 -12.93 -18.02
N PHE A 70 -3.46 -11.62 -18.28
CA PHE A 70 -4.12 -11.01 -19.45
C PHE A 70 -3.50 -11.41 -20.80
N GLY A 71 -2.22 -11.82 -20.81
CA GLY A 71 -1.49 -12.29 -21.99
C GLY A 71 -0.91 -13.71 -21.86
N ALA A 72 -1.59 -14.59 -21.11
CA ALA A 72 -1.16 -15.99 -20.97
C ALA A 72 -1.31 -16.78 -22.28
N ILE A 73 -0.39 -17.71 -22.55
CA ILE A 73 -0.49 -18.64 -23.70
C ILE A 73 -1.54 -19.73 -23.42
N GLY A 74 -2.25 -20.17 -24.47
CA GLY A 74 -3.25 -21.23 -24.39
C GLY A 74 -2.78 -22.57 -24.97
N ILE A 75 -3.22 -23.66 -24.36
CA ILE A 75 -3.12 -25.03 -24.89
C ILE A 75 -4.44 -25.80 -24.71
N ASP A 76 -5.53 -25.04 -24.61
CA ASP A 76 -6.89 -25.47 -24.34
C ASP A 76 -7.62 -26.06 -25.56
N SER A 77 -7.16 -25.74 -26.77
CA SER A 77 -7.85 -26.02 -28.03
C SER A 77 -6.89 -26.31 -29.20
N ASP A 78 -7.37 -27.02 -30.22
CA ASP A 78 -6.55 -27.56 -31.31
C ASP A 78 -6.07 -26.48 -32.29
N ASP A 79 -6.73 -25.32 -32.34
CA ASP A 79 -6.28 -24.16 -33.12
C ASP A 79 -4.95 -23.59 -32.60
N LYS A 80 -4.58 -23.88 -31.35
CA LYS A 80 -3.29 -23.44 -30.78
C LYS A 80 -2.10 -24.25 -31.33
N ILE A 81 -2.32 -25.44 -31.89
CA ILE A 81 -1.25 -26.37 -32.30
C ILE A 81 -0.32 -25.73 -33.35
N GLU A 82 -0.84 -24.93 -34.28
CA GLU A 82 -0.01 -24.31 -35.32
C GLU A 82 1.00 -23.31 -34.72
N GLY A 83 0.53 -22.37 -33.89
CA GLY A 83 1.40 -21.43 -33.21
C GLY A 83 2.39 -22.15 -32.28
N LEU A 84 1.91 -23.12 -31.52
CA LEU A 84 2.71 -23.92 -30.60
C LEU A 84 3.79 -24.71 -31.33
N SER A 85 3.50 -25.21 -32.54
CA SER A 85 4.48 -25.87 -33.41
C SER A 85 5.61 -24.94 -33.79
N ARG A 86 5.29 -23.70 -34.21
CA ARG A 86 6.29 -22.69 -34.57
C ARG A 86 7.21 -22.37 -33.40
N LEU A 87 6.65 -22.27 -32.19
CA LEU A 87 7.45 -22.03 -30.98
C LEU A 87 8.37 -23.22 -30.65
N ALA A 88 7.84 -24.45 -30.65
CA ALA A 88 8.64 -25.64 -30.38
C ALA A 88 9.76 -25.81 -31.42
N GLU A 89 9.46 -25.59 -32.70
CA GLU A 89 10.43 -25.61 -33.80
C GLU A 89 11.54 -24.57 -33.60
N ALA A 90 11.18 -23.30 -33.33
CA ALA A 90 12.15 -22.22 -33.15
C ALA A 90 13.14 -22.47 -31.99
N ILE A 91 12.72 -23.16 -30.94
CA ILE A 91 13.59 -23.59 -29.83
C ILE A 91 14.50 -24.76 -30.28
N LYS A 92 13.91 -25.76 -30.93
CA LYS A 92 14.56 -27.02 -31.28
C LYS A 92 15.54 -26.91 -32.44
N GLU A 93 15.31 -26.03 -33.40
CA GLU A 93 16.22 -25.79 -34.53
C GLU A 93 17.63 -25.38 -34.07
N LYS A 94 17.73 -24.73 -32.91
CA LYS A 94 19.03 -24.37 -32.31
C LYS A 94 19.63 -25.49 -31.46
N GLY A 95 18.93 -26.61 -31.29
CA GLY A 95 19.39 -27.80 -30.57
C GLY A 95 19.08 -27.83 -29.08
N SER A 96 18.23 -26.94 -28.57
CA SER A 96 17.66 -27.02 -27.21
C SER A 96 16.44 -27.92 -27.20
N LYS A 97 16.18 -28.58 -26.06
CA LYS A 97 14.90 -29.28 -25.84
C LYS A 97 13.80 -28.27 -25.52
N ALA A 98 12.61 -28.45 -26.10
CA ALA A 98 11.46 -27.59 -25.85
C ALA A 98 10.47 -28.30 -24.92
N ILE A 99 10.23 -27.75 -23.73
CA ILE A 99 9.19 -28.19 -22.79
C ILE A 99 8.18 -27.06 -22.63
N ILE A 100 6.90 -27.37 -22.54
CA ILE A 100 5.86 -26.38 -22.19
C ILE A 100 5.28 -26.67 -20.81
N GLN A 101 5.26 -25.67 -19.94
CA GLN A 101 4.60 -25.80 -18.64
C GLN A 101 3.09 -25.65 -18.82
N ILE A 102 2.28 -26.52 -18.23
CA ILE A 102 0.81 -26.48 -18.36
C ILE A 102 0.14 -26.32 -16.99
N TYR A 103 -0.91 -25.49 -16.92
CA TYR A 103 -1.55 -25.13 -15.66
C TYR A 103 -3.04 -24.78 -15.81
N HIS A 104 -3.69 -24.60 -14.67
CA HIS A 104 -4.97 -23.91 -14.54
C HIS A 104 -4.91 -23.01 -13.30
N ALA A 105 -5.31 -21.73 -13.43
CA ALA A 105 -5.18 -20.74 -12.36
C ALA A 105 -6.01 -21.08 -11.11
N GLY A 106 -7.17 -21.71 -11.30
CA GLY A 106 -8.06 -22.11 -10.21
C GLY A 106 -8.49 -20.90 -9.37
N ARG A 107 -8.37 -20.96 -8.05
CA ARG A 107 -8.65 -19.83 -7.13
C ARG A 107 -7.76 -18.58 -7.32
N MET A 108 -6.74 -18.65 -8.18
CA MET A 108 -5.87 -17.52 -8.51
C MET A 108 -6.38 -16.70 -9.70
N ALA A 109 -7.41 -17.17 -10.41
CA ALA A 109 -8.02 -16.40 -11.49
C ALA A 109 -8.86 -15.24 -10.94
N PHE A 110 -8.86 -14.13 -11.68
CA PHE A 110 -9.81 -13.03 -11.51
C PHE A 110 -10.77 -12.98 -12.70
N PRO A 111 -12.05 -12.62 -12.51
CA PRO A 111 -13.04 -12.42 -13.58
C PRO A 111 -12.47 -11.66 -14.78
N ASP A 112 -11.75 -10.56 -14.54
CA ASP A 112 -11.23 -9.73 -15.63
C ASP A 112 -10.18 -10.47 -16.49
N MET A 113 -9.46 -11.44 -15.93
CA MET A 113 -8.43 -12.22 -16.63
C MET A 113 -8.99 -13.49 -17.28
N ASN A 114 -10.10 -14.04 -16.79
CA ASN A 114 -10.68 -15.31 -17.24
C ASN A 114 -12.01 -15.14 -18.01
N LYS A 115 -12.18 -14.01 -18.71
CA LYS A 115 -13.35 -13.68 -19.55
C LYS A 115 -14.66 -13.49 -18.77
N GLY A 116 -14.57 -13.02 -17.54
CA GLY A 116 -15.70 -12.69 -16.67
C GLY A 116 -16.28 -13.89 -15.92
N GLU A 117 -15.61 -15.03 -15.93
CA GLU A 117 -16.10 -16.27 -15.34
C GLU A 117 -15.77 -16.36 -13.84
N GLN A 118 -16.64 -17.01 -13.07
CA GLN A 118 -16.33 -17.29 -11.67
C GLN A 118 -15.18 -18.31 -11.60
N PRO A 119 -14.09 -18.04 -10.84
CA PRO A 119 -13.03 -19.00 -10.66
C PRO A 119 -13.52 -20.33 -10.08
N ILE A 120 -12.84 -21.43 -10.39
CA ILE A 120 -13.11 -22.76 -9.83
C ILE A 120 -11.92 -23.25 -8.99
N SER A 121 -12.15 -24.13 -8.03
CA SER A 121 -11.10 -24.68 -7.17
C SER A 121 -11.52 -26.00 -6.51
N ALA A 122 -10.62 -26.61 -5.76
CA ALA A 122 -10.90 -27.79 -4.94
C ALA A 122 -12.04 -27.55 -3.93
N SER A 123 -12.11 -26.35 -3.34
CA SER A 123 -13.19 -25.88 -2.46
C SER A 123 -13.45 -24.39 -2.62
N SER A 124 -14.57 -23.90 -2.07
CA SER A 124 -14.93 -22.48 -2.04
C SER A 124 -14.14 -21.66 -1.02
N VAL A 125 -12.80 -21.71 -1.15
CA VAL A 125 -11.86 -20.98 -0.32
C VAL A 125 -11.10 -19.99 -1.20
N ALA A 126 -11.29 -18.69 -0.95
CA ALA A 126 -10.57 -17.63 -1.66
C ALA A 126 -9.04 -17.75 -1.42
N ALA A 127 -8.25 -17.20 -2.34
CA ALA A 127 -6.83 -16.98 -2.07
C ALA A 127 -6.67 -15.89 -0.98
N LEU A 128 -5.66 -16.00 -0.11
CA LEU A 128 -5.36 -14.96 0.86
C LEU A 128 -4.62 -13.80 0.18
N ARG A 129 -5.33 -13.10 -0.73
CA ARG A 129 -4.85 -11.92 -1.45
C ARG A 129 -5.96 -10.87 -1.51
N PRO A 130 -5.62 -9.57 -1.56
CA PRO A 130 -6.61 -8.52 -1.70
C PRO A 130 -7.55 -8.79 -2.88
N ASN A 131 -8.85 -8.66 -2.64
CA ASN A 131 -9.91 -8.79 -3.65
C ASN A 131 -10.01 -10.16 -4.35
N ALA A 132 -9.35 -11.21 -3.85
CA ALA A 132 -9.42 -12.53 -4.46
C ALA A 132 -10.87 -13.05 -4.47
N PRO A 133 -11.43 -13.41 -5.65
CA PRO A 133 -12.77 -13.96 -5.73
C PRO A 133 -12.88 -15.29 -4.98
N VAL A 134 -14.03 -15.55 -4.36
CA VAL A 134 -14.33 -16.88 -3.80
C VAL A 134 -14.59 -17.85 -4.95
N PRO A 135 -13.78 -18.91 -5.14
CA PRO A 135 -14.01 -19.84 -6.23
C PRO A 135 -15.24 -20.72 -5.99
N THR A 136 -15.79 -21.28 -7.06
CA THR A 136 -16.77 -22.36 -6.99
C THR A 136 -16.06 -23.68 -6.73
N GLU A 137 -16.51 -24.44 -5.73
CA GLU A 137 -16.05 -25.80 -5.50
C GLU A 137 -16.37 -26.69 -6.72
N MET A 138 -15.36 -27.34 -7.30
CA MET A 138 -15.57 -28.25 -8.43
C MET A 138 -16.39 -29.47 -8.02
N THR A 139 -17.36 -29.84 -8.85
CA THR A 139 -18.06 -31.13 -8.72
C THR A 139 -17.14 -32.28 -9.08
N HIS A 140 -17.45 -33.50 -8.63
CA HIS A 140 -16.71 -34.70 -9.02
C HIS A 140 -16.56 -34.82 -10.55
N ARG A 141 -17.61 -34.49 -11.31
CA ARG A 141 -17.56 -34.53 -12.78
C ARG A 141 -16.57 -33.50 -13.35
N GLN A 142 -16.63 -32.26 -12.87
CA GLN A 142 -15.68 -31.21 -13.29
C GLN A 142 -14.23 -31.56 -12.96
N ILE A 143 -13.98 -32.29 -11.86
CA ILE A 143 -12.64 -32.77 -11.52
C ILE A 143 -12.14 -33.77 -12.58
N LEU A 144 -12.99 -34.70 -13.01
CA LEU A 144 -12.66 -35.64 -14.07
C LEU A 144 -12.47 -34.94 -15.43
N ASP A 145 -13.31 -33.95 -15.74
CA ASP A 145 -13.17 -33.15 -16.97
C ASP A 145 -11.86 -32.34 -16.95
N MET A 146 -11.46 -31.81 -15.80
CA MET A 146 -10.19 -31.11 -15.65
C MET A 146 -8.98 -32.02 -15.85
N ILE A 147 -9.03 -33.26 -15.35
CA ILE A 147 -7.99 -34.26 -15.61
C ILE A 147 -7.88 -34.52 -17.14
N ASP A 148 -9.00 -34.62 -17.85
CA ASP A 148 -9.00 -34.73 -19.31
C ASP A 148 -8.45 -33.47 -19.98
N TYR A 149 -8.74 -32.25 -19.49
CA TYR A 149 -8.15 -31.02 -20.04
C TYR A 149 -6.61 -31.01 -19.93
N PHE A 150 -6.05 -31.45 -18.81
CA PHE A 150 -4.60 -31.65 -18.70
C PHE A 150 -4.10 -32.71 -19.68
N ALA A 151 -4.81 -33.84 -19.83
CA ALA A 151 -4.46 -34.90 -20.77
C ALA A 151 -4.48 -34.41 -22.23
N GLN A 152 -5.50 -33.64 -22.62
CA GLN A 152 -5.61 -33.02 -23.95
C GLN A 152 -4.52 -31.97 -24.19
N ALA A 153 -4.13 -31.22 -23.16
CA ALA A 153 -3.00 -30.30 -23.27
C ALA A 153 -1.68 -31.05 -23.55
N VAL A 154 -1.45 -32.19 -22.90
CA VAL A 154 -0.29 -33.06 -23.18
C VAL A 154 -0.34 -33.56 -24.63
N ARG A 155 -1.49 -34.05 -25.10
CA ARG A 155 -1.68 -34.45 -26.51
C ARG A 155 -1.32 -33.31 -27.45
N ARG A 156 -1.79 -32.09 -27.19
CA ARG A 156 -1.51 -30.91 -28.02
C ARG A 156 -0.04 -30.54 -28.01
N ALA A 157 0.65 -30.65 -26.88
CA ALA A 157 2.09 -30.44 -26.80
C ALA A 157 2.85 -31.46 -27.68
N ILE A 158 2.45 -32.73 -27.65
CA ILE A 158 3.00 -33.78 -28.54
C ILE A 158 2.73 -33.43 -30.02
N LYS A 159 1.50 -33.08 -30.37
CA LYS A 159 1.14 -32.70 -31.76
C LYS A 159 1.87 -31.45 -32.24
N ALA A 160 2.13 -30.49 -31.35
CA ALA A 160 2.92 -29.31 -31.61
C ALA A 160 4.44 -29.61 -31.66
N GLY A 161 4.87 -30.83 -31.37
CA GLY A 161 6.27 -31.22 -31.49
C GLY A 161 7.18 -30.75 -30.35
N PHE A 162 6.62 -30.39 -29.19
CA PHE A 162 7.41 -30.24 -27.96
C PHE A 162 8.12 -31.55 -27.59
N ASP A 163 9.28 -31.47 -26.94
CA ASP A 163 9.98 -32.64 -26.39
C ASP A 163 9.39 -33.08 -25.03
N GLY A 164 8.51 -32.27 -24.41
CA GLY A 164 7.90 -32.60 -23.14
C GLY A 164 6.91 -31.58 -22.59
N VAL A 165 6.33 -31.92 -21.45
CA VAL A 165 5.50 -31.03 -20.63
C VAL A 165 5.96 -30.99 -19.17
N GLU A 166 5.76 -29.84 -18.53
CA GLU A 166 5.90 -29.69 -17.09
C GLU A 166 4.52 -29.42 -16.46
N LEU A 167 4.10 -30.27 -15.53
CA LEU A 167 2.86 -30.07 -14.78
C LEU A 167 3.09 -29.02 -13.67
N HIS A 168 2.31 -27.94 -13.69
CA HIS A 168 2.46 -26.86 -12.72
C HIS A 168 1.70 -27.11 -11.41
N GLY A 169 2.28 -27.91 -10.53
CA GLY A 169 1.81 -28.19 -9.16
C GLY A 169 2.29 -27.20 -8.10
N ALA A 170 2.52 -25.94 -8.47
CA ALA A 170 3.16 -24.93 -7.61
C ALA A 170 2.46 -23.57 -7.68
N ASN A 171 2.98 -22.60 -6.93
CA ASN A 171 2.55 -21.19 -6.93
C ASN A 171 1.05 -21.00 -6.71
N THR A 172 0.45 -21.84 -5.86
CA THR A 172 -0.97 -21.81 -5.48
C THR A 172 -1.97 -22.09 -6.62
N TYR A 173 -1.52 -22.64 -7.76
CA TYR A 173 -2.40 -23.02 -8.88
C TYR A 173 -3.11 -24.36 -8.68
N LEU A 174 -4.05 -24.70 -9.57
CA LEU A 174 -5.09 -25.70 -9.32
C LEU A 174 -4.58 -27.06 -8.82
N ILE A 175 -3.49 -27.60 -9.40
CA ILE A 175 -2.92 -28.87 -8.93
C ILE A 175 -2.45 -28.75 -7.46
N GLN A 176 -1.76 -27.66 -7.10
CA GLN A 176 -1.42 -27.38 -5.70
C GLN A 176 -2.68 -27.18 -4.84
N GLN A 177 -3.72 -26.53 -5.37
CA GLN A 177 -4.94 -26.25 -4.63
C GLN A 177 -5.63 -27.53 -4.15
N PHE A 178 -5.61 -28.60 -4.95
CA PHE A 178 -6.10 -29.90 -4.51
C PHE A 178 -5.22 -30.56 -3.45
N PHE A 179 -3.90 -30.36 -3.48
CA PHE A 179 -3.02 -30.96 -2.49
C PHE A 179 -3.02 -30.20 -1.14
N SER A 180 -3.18 -28.89 -1.20
CA SER A 180 -3.11 -27.98 -0.06
C SER A 180 -4.26 -28.22 0.94
N PRO A 181 -3.96 -28.41 2.24
CA PRO A 181 -5.00 -28.48 3.27
C PRO A 181 -5.70 -27.12 3.49
N HIS A 182 -5.12 -26.02 3.00
CA HIS A 182 -5.75 -24.70 3.07
C HIS A 182 -6.92 -24.60 2.09
N SER A 183 -6.66 -24.93 0.84
CA SER A 183 -7.57 -24.65 -0.28
C SER A 183 -8.45 -25.84 -0.65
N ASN A 184 -8.10 -27.04 -0.21
CA ASN A 184 -8.95 -28.22 -0.31
C ASN A 184 -9.56 -28.57 1.06
N ARG A 185 -10.82 -28.18 1.24
CA ARG A 185 -11.62 -28.46 2.45
C ARG A 185 -12.66 -29.56 2.21
N ARG A 186 -12.51 -30.33 1.12
CA ARG A 186 -13.43 -31.40 0.76
C ARG A 186 -13.35 -32.55 1.76
N SER A 187 -14.43 -33.32 1.85
CA SER A 187 -14.51 -34.55 2.65
C SER A 187 -14.71 -35.81 1.80
N ASP A 188 -14.78 -35.66 0.47
CA ASP A 188 -15.06 -36.74 -0.47
C ASP A 188 -13.79 -37.51 -0.88
N ALA A 189 -13.75 -38.07 -2.09
CA ALA A 189 -12.59 -38.82 -2.58
C ALA A 189 -11.39 -37.94 -2.96
N TRP A 190 -11.58 -36.62 -3.02
CA TRP A 190 -10.59 -35.66 -3.51
C TRP A 190 -9.99 -34.78 -2.41
N GLY A 191 -10.39 -34.93 -1.15
CA GLY A 191 -9.84 -34.14 -0.05
C GLY A 191 -10.02 -34.76 1.34
N GLY A 192 -9.68 -34.01 2.38
CA GLY A 192 -9.67 -34.47 3.75
C GLY A 192 -8.29 -34.97 4.15
N THR A 193 -7.98 -36.25 3.98
CA THR A 193 -6.67 -36.82 4.33
C THR A 193 -5.61 -36.50 3.27
N ILE A 194 -4.33 -36.62 3.63
CA ILE A 194 -3.22 -36.32 2.71
C ILE A 194 -3.23 -37.26 1.48
N GLU A 195 -3.61 -38.52 1.65
CA GLU A 195 -3.75 -39.51 0.57
C GLU A 195 -4.79 -39.04 -0.46
N LYS A 196 -5.94 -38.55 0.03
CA LYS A 196 -7.05 -38.10 -0.83
C LYS A 196 -6.73 -36.77 -1.52
N ARG A 197 -6.03 -35.86 -0.85
CA ARG A 197 -5.56 -34.61 -1.44
C ARG A 197 -4.47 -34.84 -2.51
N ALA A 198 -3.61 -35.84 -2.32
CA ALA A 198 -2.60 -36.24 -3.30
C ALA A 198 -3.20 -36.92 -4.56
N LYS A 199 -4.46 -37.37 -4.48
CA LYS A 199 -5.11 -38.09 -5.56
C LYS A 199 -5.21 -37.27 -6.85
N PHE A 200 -5.64 -36.01 -6.79
CA PHE A 200 -5.78 -35.20 -8.01
C PHE A 200 -4.44 -34.96 -8.74
N PRO A 201 -3.35 -34.53 -8.08
CA PRO A 201 -2.02 -34.50 -8.71
C PRO A 201 -1.60 -35.85 -9.34
N LEU A 202 -1.84 -36.96 -8.65
CA LEU A 202 -1.49 -38.30 -9.14
C LEU A 202 -2.29 -38.68 -10.38
N GLU A 203 -3.60 -38.46 -10.40
CA GLU A 203 -4.48 -38.76 -11.53
C GLU A 203 -4.12 -37.91 -12.76
N VAL A 204 -3.73 -36.64 -12.56
CA VAL A 204 -3.21 -35.78 -13.65
C VAL A 204 -1.91 -36.34 -14.22
N VAL A 205 -0.97 -36.80 -13.38
CA VAL A 205 0.26 -37.46 -13.83
C VAL A 205 -0.03 -38.75 -14.61
N GLN A 206 -0.94 -39.58 -14.11
CA GLN A 206 -1.32 -40.84 -14.74
C GLN A 206 -2.01 -40.61 -16.09
N ALA A 207 -2.91 -39.63 -16.18
CA ALA A 207 -3.57 -39.24 -17.43
C ALA A 207 -2.56 -38.73 -18.47
N ALA A 208 -1.59 -37.90 -18.05
CA ALA A 208 -0.51 -37.44 -18.92
C ALA A 208 0.32 -38.62 -19.48
N LYS A 209 0.71 -39.57 -18.62
CA LYS A 209 1.46 -40.77 -19.03
C LYS A 209 0.66 -41.66 -19.97
N GLN A 210 -0.64 -41.82 -19.71
CA GLN A 210 -1.53 -42.57 -20.57
C GLN A 210 -1.56 -41.97 -21.98
N VAL A 211 -1.75 -40.66 -22.10
CA VAL A 211 -1.75 -39.96 -23.40
C VAL A 211 -0.40 -40.09 -24.11
N ILE A 212 0.72 -39.95 -23.40
CA ILE A 212 2.07 -40.13 -23.98
C ILE A 212 2.21 -41.53 -24.60
N ALA A 213 1.74 -42.55 -23.90
CA ALA A 213 1.77 -43.94 -24.38
C ALA A 213 0.81 -44.17 -25.57
N GLU A 214 -0.39 -43.62 -25.51
CA GLU A 214 -1.41 -43.73 -26.58
C GLU A 214 -0.96 -43.03 -27.88
N GLU A 215 -0.29 -41.89 -27.76
CA GLU A 215 0.28 -41.14 -28.89
C GLU A 215 1.59 -41.76 -29.41
N GLY A 216 2.17 -42.75 -28.71
CA GLY A 216 3.43 -43.38 -29.08
C GLY A 216 4.62 -42.42 -29.05
N ALA A 217 4.58 -41.41 -28.17
CA ALA A 217 5.59 -40.36 -28.11
C ALA A 217 6.85 -40.84 -27.37
N GLU A 218 7.81 -41.40 -28.12
CA GLU A 218 9.09 -41.85 -27.58
C GLU A 218 9.95 -40.69 -27.05
N ASN A 219 10.62 -40.88 -25.92
CA ASN A 219 11.48 -39.88 -25.27
C ASN A 219 10.76 -38.58 -24.90
N PHE A 220 9.44 -38.59 -24.76
CA PHE A 220 8.68 -37.42 -24.33
C PHE A 220 8.86 -37.20 -22.82
N ILE A 221 9.28 -36.00 -22.44
CA ILE A 221 9.65 -35.65 -21.07
C ILE A 221 8.40 -35.26 -20.29
N LEU A 222 8.21 -35.84 -19.10
CA LEU A 222 7.17 -35.44 -18.15
C LEU A 222 7.79 -35.01 -16.82
N GLY A 223 7.73 -33.70 -16.56
CA GLY A 223 8.20 -33.09 -15.31
C GLY A 223 7.07 -32.62 -14.40
N TYR A 224 7.39 -32.41 -13.11
CA TYR A 224 6.44 -31.86 -12.14
C TYR A 224 7.09 -30.75 -11.31
N ARG A 225 6.49 -29.55 -11.33
CA ARG A 225 6.93 -28.40 -10.53
C ARG A 225 6.10 -28.28 -9.27
N PHE A 226 6.74 -28.05 -8.11
CA PHE A 226 6.06 -28.01 -6.82
C PHE A 226 6.49 -26.79 -5.96
N SER A 227 5.58 -26.32 -5.11
CA SER A 227 5.90 -25.39 -4.02
C SER A 227 6.36 -26.22 -2.83
N PRO A 228 7.55 -25.99 -2.25
CA PRO A 228 8.02 -26.77 -1.11
C PRO A 228 7.14 -26.61 0.13
N GLU A 229 6.59 -25.41 0.31
CA GLU A 229 5.81 -24.99 1.48
C GLU A 229 4.81 -23.91 1.06
N GLU A 230 3.81 -23.67 1.89
CA GLU A 230 2.72 -22.71 1.68
C GLU A 230 2.49 -21.91 2.97
N LEU A 231 2.40 -20.58 2.88
CA LEU A 231 2.29 -19.68 4.05
C LEU A 231 0.96 -19.82 4.77
N GLU A 232 -0.09 -20.23 4.07
CA GLU A 232 -1.41 -20.38 4.65
C GLU A 232 -1.47 -21.39 5.81
N GLU A 233 -2.47 -21.22 6.68
CA GLU A 233 -2.70 -22.05 7.87
C GLU A 233 -4.14 -22.60 7.93
N PRO A 234 -4.32 -23.93 8.02
CA PRO A 234 -3.34 -24.97 7.67
C PRO A 234 -2.92 -24.81 6.21
N GLY A 235 -1.66 -25.09 5.88
CA GLY A 235 -1.13 -25.08 4.51
C GLY A 235 -0.15 -26.24 4.31
N ILE A 236 0.42 -26.34 3.12
CA ILE A 236 1.47 -27.33 2.81
C ILE A 236 2.69 -27.08 3.70
N ARG A 237 3.05 -28.07 4.51
CA ARG A 237 4.33 -28.11 5.23
C ARG A 237 5.32 -29.01 4.48
N PHE A 238 6.60 -28.91 4.82
CA PHE A 238 7.62 -29.63 4.05
C PHE A 238 7.44 -31.16 4.06
N ASP A 239 6.94 -31.72 5.16
CA ASP A 239 6.61 -33.15 5.25
C ASP A 239 5.46 -33.55 4.32
N ASP A 240 4.46 -32.68 4.12
CA ASP A 240 3.39 -32.91 3.14
C ASP A 240 3.99 -32.97 1.73
N THR A 241 4.90 -32.05 1.40
CA THR A 241 5.62 -32.05 0.14
C THR A 241 6.40 -33.35 -0.06
N MET A 242 7.12 -33.82 0.95
CA MET A 242 7.85 -35.09 0.85
C MET A 242 6.92 -36.29 0.66
N TYR A 243 5.74 -36.30 1.28
CA TYR A 243 4.72 -37.30 1.01
C TYR A 243 4.27 -37.27 -0.46
N LEU A 244 3.96 -36.08 -1.00
CA LEU A 244 3.53 -35.92 -2.39
C LEU A 244 4.62 -36.39 -3.36
N LEU A 245 5.86 -35.92 -3.19
CA LEU A 245 6.96 -36.24 -4.10
C LEU A 245 7.31 -37.74 -4.06
N ASN A 246 7.31 -38.36 -2.89
CA ASN A 246 7.52 -39.81 -2.79
C ASN A 246 6.37 -40.60 -3.45
N THR A 247 5.13 -40.12 -3.35
CA THR A 247 3.97 -40.74 -4.02
C THR A 247 4.08 -40.63 -5.54
N LEU A 248 4.40 -39.44 -6.05
CA LEU A 248 4.54 -39.20 -7.49
C LEU A 248 5.80 -39.87 -8.09
N ALA A 249 6.83 -40.15 -7.28
CA ALA A 249 8.04 -40.81 -7.75
C ALA A 249 7.77 -42.23 -8.27
N GLU A 250 6.75 -42.92 -7.76
CA GLU A 250 6.34 -44.25 -8.24
C GLU A 250 5.83 -44.23 -9.68
N GLU A 251 5.47 -43.05 -10.19
CA GLU A 251 5.11 -42.85 -11.60
C GLU A 251 6.34 -42.60 -12.50
N ASN A 252 7.58 -42.67 -12.00
CA ASN A 252 8.81 -42.58 -12.78
C ASN A 252 8.87 -41.34 -13.69
N LEU A 253 8.59 -40.17 -13.10
CA LEU A 253 8.72 -38.86 -13.76
C LEU A 253 10.17 -38.58 -14.17
N ASP A 254 10.35 -37.73 -15.18
CA ASP A 254 11.69 -37.37 -15.68
C ASP A 254 12.45 -36.42 -14.75
N TYR A 255 11.72 -35.56 -14.02
CA TYR A 255 12.30 -34.67 -13.01
C TYR A 255 11.24 -34.08 -12.06
N PHE A 256 11.71 -33.58 -10.91
CA PHE A 256 10.97 -32.66 -10.05
C PHE A 256 11.63 -31.27 -10.03
N HIS A 257 10.82 -30.21 -10.03
CA HIS A 257 11.30 -28.84 -10.12
C HIS A 257 10.83 -28.01 -8.91
N PHE A 258 11.79 -27.53 -8.11
CA PHE A 258 11.50 -26.60 -7.02
C PHE A 258 10.90 -25.30 -7.57
N SER A 259 9.90 -24.73 -6.89
CA SER A 259 9.50 -23.34 -7.11
C SER A 259 9.97 -22.49 -5.93
N MET A 260 11.10 -21.81 -6.09
CA MET A 260 11.71 -20.96 -5.06
C MET A 260 12.27 -19.66 -5.65
N GLY A 261 12.29 -18.60 -4.84
CA GLY A 261 12.94 -17.33 -5.20
C GLY A 261 14.47 -17.38 -5.08
N ILE A 262 14.99 -18.25 -4.22
CA ILE A 262 16.43 -18.45 -3.96
C ILE A 262 16.69 -19.95 -3.80
N TYR A 263 17.67 -20.51 -4.52
CA TYR A 263 17.97 -21.95 -4.50
C TYR A 263 18.50 -22.46 -3.14
N THR A 264 19.04 -21.57 -2.32
CA THR A 264 19.53 -21.77 -0.93
C THR A 264 18.52 -21.34 0.13
N ARG A 265 17.22 -21.34 -0.16
CA ARG A 265 16.20 -20.96 0.83
C ARG A 265 16.02 -22.06 1.90
N ASN A 266 15.86 -21.63 3.15
CA ASN A 266 15.34 -22.42 4.26
C ASN A 266 13.80 -22.38 4.31
N SER A 267 13.21 -22.78 5.43
CA SER A 267 11.74 -22.82 5.57
C SER A 267 11.13 -21.42 5.59
N ILE A 268 10.01 -21.24 4.87
CA ILE A 268 9.21 -19.99 4.94
C ILE A 268 8.15 -20.02 6.04
N VAL A 269 7.88 -21.18 6.62
CA VAL A 269 6.88 -21.35 7.70
C VAL A 269 7.53 -21.59 9.07
N GLN A 270 8.80 -21.98 9.10
CA GLN A 270 9.63 -22.13 10.30
C GLN A 270 10.88 -21.26 10.13
N ALA A 271 10.72 -19.95 10.32
CA ALA A 271 11.76 -18.96 10.02
C ALA A 271 13.04 -19.11 10.88
N ASP A 272 12.97 -19.85 11.98
CA ASP A 272 14.08 -20.16 12.87
C ASP A 272 14.88 -21.39 12.45
N ASP A 273 14.39 -22.20 11.51
CA ASP A 273 15.10 -23.36 11.00
C ASP A 273 16.18 -22.94 9.99
N PRO A 274 17.48 -23.10 10.31
CA PRO A 274 18.56 -22.72 9.41
C PRO A 274 18.80 -23.75 8.29
N GLU A 275 18.16 -24.93 8.33
CA GLU A 275 18.41 -25.99 7.37
C GLU A 275 17.79 -25.68 6.00
N LEU A 276 18.59 -25.84 4.95
CA LEU A 276 18.15 -25.65 3.58
C LEU A 276 17.11 -26.71 3.18
N LEU A 277 16.09 -26.31 2.42
CA LEU A 277 15.06 -27.25 1.97
C LEU A 277 15.61 -28.36 1.06
N ILE A 278 16.67 -28.07 0.30
CA ILE A 278 17.36 -29.11 -0.48
C ILE A 278 18.03 -30.15 0.41
N SER A 279 18.63 -29.76 1.54
CA SER A 279 19.23 -30.69 2.50
C SER A 279 18.16 -31.62 3.09
N LYS A 280 17.02 -31.05 3.50
CA LYS A 280 15.86 -31.82 3.99
C LYS A 280 15.31 -32.77 2.93
N TYR A 281 15.17 -32.31 1.68
CA TYR A 281 14.73 -33.14 0.55
C TYR A 281 15.66 -34.35 0.35
N LEU A 282 16.98 -34.12 0.36
CA LEU A 282 17.96 -35.19 0.21
C LEU A 282 17.90 -36.21 1.35
N ALA A 283 17.57 -35.78 2.56
CA ALA A 283 17.43 -36.64 3.73
C ALA A 283 16.12 -37.45 3.76
N ALA A 284 15.01 -36.85 3.31
CA ALA A 284 13.67 -37.44 3.42
C ALA A 284 13.20 -38.22 2.17
N ARG A 285 13.94 -38.17 1.06
CA ARG A 285 13.56 -38.86 -0.19
C ARG A 285 13.66 -40.39 -0.08
N SER A 286 12.69 -41.08 -0.66
CA SER A 286 12.72 -42.53 -0.86
C SER A 286 13.79 -42.95 -1.88
N GLU A 287 14.10 -44.25 -1.95
CA GLU A 287 14.99 -44.80 -2.97
C GLU A 287 14.47 -44.61 -4.40
N THR A 288 13.14 -44.59 -4.59
CA THR A 288 12.52 -44.29 -5.88
C THR A 288 12.72 -42.82 -6.24
N LEU A 289 12.39 -41.90 -5.32
CA LEU A 289 12.54 -40.46 -5.53
C LEU A 289 14.01 -40.05 -5.74
N ALA A 290 14.96 -40.73 -5.08
CA ALA A 290 16.40 -40.47 -5.26
C ALA A 290 16.94 -40.77 -6.66
N LYS A 291 16.20 -41.51 -7.51
CA LYS A 291 16.57 -41.79 -8.91
C LYS A 291 16.06 -40.72 -9.87
N ILE A 292 15.15 -39.87 -9.45
CA ILE A 292 14.55 -38.82 -10.27
C ILE A 292 15.36 -37.52 -10.08
N PRO A 293 15.90 -36.94 -11.17
CA PRO A 293 16.60 -35.66 -11.10
C PRO A 293 15.76 -34.55 -10.45
N VAL A 294 16.40 -33.75 -9.58
CA VAL A 294 15.77 -32.56 -9.00
C VAL A 294 16.39 -31.27 -9.56
N ILE A 295 15.53 -30.32 -9.95
CA ILE A 295 15.90 -29.01 -10.51
C ILE A 295 15.89 -27.95 -9.42
N GLY A 296 17.02 -27.25 -9.25
CA GLY A 296 17.12 -26.05 -8.42
C GLY A 296 16.88 -24.77 -9.23
N VAL A 297 16.20 -23.78 -8.64
CA VAL A 297 15.87 -22.50 -9.27
C VAL A 297 15.88 -21.36 -8.24
N GLY A 298 15.98 -20.13 -8.74
CA GLY A 298 15.88 -18.91 -7.94
C GLY A 298 17.26 -18.38 -7.57
N GLY A 299 17.54 -17.09 -7.77
CA GLY A 299 18.82 -16.47 -7.40
C GLY A 299 20.05 -16.88 -8.22
N ILE A 300 19.93 -17.77 -9.21
CA ILE A 300 21.06 -18.21 -10.06
C ILE A 300 21.33 -17.14 -11.13
N LEU A 301 22.50 -16.50 -11.07
CA LEU A 301 22.92 -15.46 -12.02
C LEU A 301 24.33 -15.68 -12.56
N GLN A 302 25.27 -16.08 -11.72
CA GLN A 302 26.66 -16.33 -12.09
C GLN A 302 26.91 -17.83 -12.19
N LYS A 303 28.03 -18.20 -12.84
CA LYS A 303 28.51 -19.59 -12.90
C LYS A 303 28.63 -20.21 -11.50
N ALA A 304 29.18 -19.45 -10.55
CA ALA A 304 29.38 -19.89 -9.18
C ALA A 304 28.06 -20.26 -8.46
N ASP A 305 26.96 -19.56 -8.73
CA ASP A 305 25.65 -19.90 -8.16
C ASP A 305 25.16 -21.26 -8.67
N ALA A 306 25.37 -21.50 -9.97
CA ALA A 306 24.93 -22.73 -10.62
C ALA A 306 25.80 -23.93 -10.22
N ASP A 307 27.12 -23.73 -10.08
CA ASP A 307 28.05 -24.72 -9.54
C ASP A 307 27.71 -25.04 -8.07
N ASN A 308 27.43 -24.03 -7.25
CA ASN A 308 27.02 -24.22 -5.86
C ASN A 308 25.69 -24.97 -5.74
N ALA A 309 24.71 -24.66 -6.59
CA ALA A 309 23.44 -25.40 -6.62
C ALA A 309 23.67 -26.91 -6.85
N LEU A 310 24.56 -27.28 -7.78
CA LEU A 310 24.91 -28.69 -8.01
C LEU A 310 25.66 -29.31 -6.82
N GLU A 311 26.53 -28.54 -6.16
CA GLU A 311 27.31 -28.96 -5.00
C GLU A 311 26.41 -29.28 -3.79
N ILE A 312 25.43 -28.43 -3.50
CA ILE A 312 24.56 -28.59 -2.33
C ILE A 312 23.46 -29.65 -2.51
N GLY A 313 23.24 -30.15 -3.74
CA GLY A 313 22.33 -31.29 -3.92
C GLY A 313 21.59 -31.41 -5.24
N TYR A 314 21.40 -30.31 -5.97
CA TYR A 314 20.57 -30.35 -7.18
C TYR A 314 21.23 -31.17 -8.30
N ASP A 315 20.42 -31.76 -9.19
CA ASP A 315 20.90 -32.51 -10.36
C ASP A 315 20.94 -31.65 -11.62
N LEU A 316 20.06 -30.65 -11.69
CA LEU A 316 19.84 -29.74 -12.79
C LEU A 316 19.59 -28.34 -12.23
N VAL A 317 19.81 -27.30 -13.05
CA VAL A 317 19.62 -25.91 -12.65
C VAL A 317 18.77 -25.17 -13.67
N ALA A 318 17.72 -24.48 -13.20
CA ALA A 318 16.90 -23.60 -14.00
C ALA A 318 17.26 -22.13 -13.74
N VAL A 319 17.50 -21.38 -14.81
CA VAL A 319 17.91 -19.97 -14.76
C VAL A 319 16.77 -19.10 -15.28
N ALA A 320 16.41 -18.08 -14.51
CA ALA A 320 15.37 -17.11 -14.85
C ALA A 320 16.01 -15.75 -15.18
N LYS A 321 16.35 -14.98 -14.13
CA LYS A 321 16.93 -13.64 -14.21
C LYS A 321 18.13 -13.55 -15.18
N GLY A 322 19.03 -14.53 -15.16
CA GLY A 322 20.17 -14.58 -16.08
C GLY A 322 19.77 -14.46 -17.55
N PHE A 323 18.74 -15.19 -17.99
CA PHE A 323 18.27 -15.13 -19.39
C PHE A 323 17.45 -13.86 -19.71
N LEU A 324 16.92 -13.15 -18.71
CA LEU A 324 16.25 -11.87 -18.95
C LEU A 324 17.26 -10.76 -19.31
N VAL A 325 18.42 -10.77 -18.67
CA VAL A 325 19.45 -9.73 -18.83
C VAL A 325 20.58 -10.14 -19.79
N GLU A 326 20.69 -11.43 -20.09
CA GLU A 326 21.71 -11.99 -20.98
C GLU A 326 21.18 -13.25 -21.70
N PRO A 327 20.68 -13.12 -22.95
CA PRO A 327 20.13 -14.24 -23.71
C PRO A 327 21.15 -15.35 -24.02
N HIS A 328 22.44 -15.00 -24.06
CA HIS A 328 23.55 -15.92 -24.30
C HIS A 328 24.23 -16.35 -22.98
N TRP A 329 23.48 -16.40 -21.88
CA TRP A 329 23.97 -16.69 -20.53
C TRP A 329 24.94 -17.87 -20.45
N VAL A 330 24.61 -18.97 -21.13
CA VAL A 330 25.41 -20.20 -21.13
C VAL A 330 26.78 -20.01 -21.78
N GLU A 331 26.87 -19.17 -22.81
CA GLU A 331 28.13 -18.83 -23.46
C GLU A 331 28.99 -17.98 -22.53
N MET A 332 28.38 -16.95 -21.92
CA MET A 332 29.06 -16.07 -20.95
C MET A 332 29.68 -16.87 -19.80
N ILE A 333 28.91 -17.75 -19.17
CA ILE A 333 29.43 -18.55 -18.05
C ILE A 333 30.42 -19.64 -18.49
N ARG A 334 30.34 -20.15 -19.72
CA ARG A 334 31.32 -21.12 -20.24
C ARG A 334 32.67 -20.46 -20.48
N GLU A 335 32.67 -19.19 -20.82
CA GLU A 335 33.86 -18.36 -20.98
C GLU A 335 34.32 -17.68 -19.68
N ASP A 336 33.74 -18.07 -18.53
CA ASP A 336 34.01 -17.49 -17.21
C ASP A 336 33.81 -15.95 -17.17
N LYS A 337 32.91 -15.41 -18.00
CA LYS A 337 32.53 -14.00 -17.99
C LYS A 337 31.43 -13.75 -16.97
N THR A 338 31.49 -12.59 -16.33
CA THR A 338 30.45 -12.10 -15.42
C THR A 338 29.20 -11.69 -16.18
N VAL A 339 28.04 -12.10 -15.66
CA VAL A 339 26.73 -11.70 -16.20
C VAL A 339 26.24 -10.45 -15.46
N LYS A 340 25.65 -9.50 -16.19
CA LYS A 340 25.10 -8.26 -15.60
C LYS A 340 23.95 -8.57 -14.63
N ALA A 341 23.78 -7.77 -13.60
CA ALA A 341 22.69 -7.94 -12.62
C ALA A 341 21.35 -7.31 -13.05
N PHE A 342 21.35 -6.49 -14.10
CA PHE A 342 20.21 -5.75 -14.63
C PHE A 342 20.36 -5.56 -16.14
N ALA A 343 19.26 -5.28 -16.82
CA ALA A 343 19.22 -4.88 -18.23
C ALA A 343 19.42 -3.36 -18.34
N ASP A 344 20.17 -2.90 -19.34
CA ASP A 344 20.26 -1.46 -19.63
C ASP A 344 18.95 -0.98 -20.25
N ILE A 345 18.48 0.22 -19.89
CA ILE A 345 17.26 0.83 -20.45
C ILE A 345 17.23 0.87 -21.99
N ARG A 346 18.40 0.88 -22.65
CA ARG A 346 18.57 0.91 -24.11
C ARG A 346 18.55 -0.47 -24.76
N ASP A 347 18.63 -1.55 -23.97
CA ASP A 347 18.90 -2.91 -24.48
C ASP A 347 17.65 -3.73 -24.81
N ARG A 348 16.41 -3.26 -24.57
CA ARG A 348 15.19 -4.06 -24.79
C ARG A 348 15.16 -4.79 -26.14
N LYS A 349 15.47 -4.06 -27.22
CA LYS A 349 15.46 -4.61 -28.59
C LYS A 349 16.57 -5.64 -28.80
N ASN A 350 17.76 -5.39 -28.24
CA ASN A 350 18.90 -6.30 -28.33
C ASN A 350 18.65 -7.59 -27.55
N LEU A 351 18.00 -7.48 -26.38
CA LEU A 351 17.63 -8.62 -25.54
C LEU A 351 16.40 -9.38 -26.05
N VAL A 352 15.72 -8.85 -27.08
CA VAL A 352 14.48 -9.40 -27.66
C VAL A 352 13.45 -9.65 -26.55
N ILE A 353 13.24 -8.65 -25.68
CA ILE A 353 12.25 -8.72 -24.59
C ILE A 353 10.92 -8.14 -25.06
N PRO A 354 9.82 -8.91 -24.99
CA PRO A 354 8.49 -8.42 -25.28
C PRO A 354 8.11 -7.19 -24.47
N THR A 355 7.33 -6.29 -25.06
CA THR A 355 6.97 -5.03 -24.38
C THR A 355 6.26 -5.24 -23.02
N PRO A 356 5.28 -6.16 -22.88
CA PRO A 356 4.65 -6.43 -21.59
C PRO A 356 5.65 -6.92 -20.55
N LEU A 357 6.52 -7.87 -20.91
CA LEU A 357 7.57 -8.37 -20.02
C LEU A 357 8.58 -7.28 -19.62
N TRP A 358 8.94 -6.37 -20.53
CA TRP A 358 9.85 -5.25 -20.22
C TRP A 358 9.27 -4.32 -19.15
N LYS A 359 7.98 -3.97 -19.26
CA LYS A 359 7.30 -3.16 -18.24
C LYS A 359 7.25 -3.89 -16.90
N PHE A 360 6.92 -5.18 -16.93
CA PHE A 360 6.88 -6.00 -15.73
C PHE A 360 8.26 -6.11 -15.04
N MET A 361 9.33 -6.23 -15.82
CA MET A 361 10.72 -6.19 -15.31
C MET A 361 11.06 -4.88 -14.61
N ASP A 362 10.55 -3.75 -15.09
CA ASP A 362 10.81 -2.41 -14.54
C ASP A 362 10.00 -2.21 -13.25
N GLU A 363 8.68 -2.33 -13.37
CA GLU A 363 7.73 -1.97 -12.32
C GLU A 363 7.75 -2.94 -11.14
N SER A 364 7.91 -4.25 -11.39
CA SER A 364 7.79 -5.28 -10.35
C SER A 364 9.13 -5.72 -9.76
N PHE A 365 10.22 -5.66 -10.53
CA PHE A 365 11.52 -6.19 -10.11
C PHE A 365 12.68 -5.20 -10.16
N GLN A 366 12.46 -3.98 -10.66
CA GLN A 366 13.51 -2.95 -10.82
C GLN A 366 14.75 -3.49 -11.55
N LEU A 367 14.53 -4.34 -12.56
CA LEU A 367 15.58 -5.01 -13.33
C LEU A 367 16.12 -4.18 -14.49
N ILE A 368 15.56 -3.00 -14.74
CA ILE A 368 15.95 -2.10 -15.81
C ILE A 368 16.59 -0.86 -15.20
N LYS A 369 17.81 -0.54 -15.65
CA LYS A 369 18.57 0.61 -15.14
C LYS A 369 19.32 1.30 -16.26
N ASP A 370 19.69 2.56 -16.03
CA ASP A 370 20.67 3.26 -16.86
C ASP A 370 22.09 2.85 -16.41
N THR A 371 22.82 2.10 -17.23
CA THR A 371 24.18 1.65 -16.89
C THR A 371 25.13 2.82 -16.66
N ASP A 372 25.00 3.92 -17.40
CA ASP A 372 25.92 5.05 -17.25
C ASP A 372 25.69 5.77 -15.92
N ALA A 373 24.42 5.86 -15.48
CA ALA A 373 24.08 6.37 -14.17
C ALA A 373 24.59 5.45 -13.04
N GLU A 374 24.43 4.13 -13.19
CA GLU A 374 24.89 3.17 -12.19
C GLU A 374 26.42 3.06 -12.11
N ILE A 375 27.14 3.14 -13.25
CA ILE A 375 28.61 3.21 -13.25
C ILE A 375 29.07 4.47 -12.53
N LYS A 376 28.52 5.64 -12.87
CA LYS A 376 28.88 6.91 -12.18
C LYS A 376 28.61 6.82 -10.68
N LYS A 377 27.48 6.20 -10.29
CA LYS A 377 27.13 5.97 -8.89
C LYS A 377 28.12 5.03 -8.20
N ALA A 378 28.49 3.93 -8.84
CA ALA A 378 29.44 2.96 -8.30
C ALA A 378 30.86 3.52 -8.20
N GLU A 379 31.33 4.22 -9.23
CA GLU A 379 32.62 4.93 -9.23
C GLU A 379 32.67 5.97 -8.12
N ARG A 380 31.61 6.78 -7.99
CA ARG A 380 31.49 7.74 -6.88
C ARG A 380 31.47 7.02 -5.53
N LEU A 381 30.79 5.89 -5.39
CA LEU A 381 30.74 5.15 -4.14
C LEU A 381 32.09 4.53 -3.76
N VAL A 382 32.83 3.96 -4.72
CA VAL A 382 34.20 3.45 -4.50
C VAL A 382 35.16 4.60 -4.15
N GLU A 383 35.07 5.72 -4.88
CA GLU A 383 35.85 6.93 -4.60
C GLU A 383 35.61 7.41 -3.16
N LEU A 384 34.33 7.50 -2.75
CA LEU A 384 33.95 7.91 -1.41
C LEU A 384 34.40 6.90 -0.34
N MET A 385 34.21 5.59 -0.55
CA MET A 385 34.62 4.57 0.41
C MET A 385 36.15 4.46 0.59
N GLY A 386 36.93 4.92 -0.38
CA GLY A 386 38.40 5.02 -0.27
C GLY A 386 38.90 6.24 0.51
N LYS A 387 38.03 7.22 0.82
CA LYS A 387 38.41 8.43 1.57
C LYS A 387 38.35 8.17 3.07
N ALA A 388 39.41 8.54 3.78
CA ALA A 388 39.42 8.52 5.24
C ALA A 388 38.53 9.65 5.79
N LEU A 389 37.75 9.37 6.83
CA LEU A 389 37.08 10.42 7.59
C LEU A 389 38.09 11.07 8.54
N GLU A 390 38.37 12.33 8.30
CA GLU A 390 39.12 13.19 9.22
C GLU A 390 38.29 14.44 9.53
N PHE A 391 38.15 14.73 10.82
CA PHE A 391 37.44 15.90 11.33
C PHE A 391 38.40 16.76 12.15
N LYS A 392 38.21 18.08 12.11
CA LYS A 392 38.80 18.98 13.08
C LYS A 392 38.06 18.81 14.40
N GLU A 393 38.78 18.38 15.43
CA GLU A 393 38.22 18.10 16.76
C GLU A 393 37.57 19.33 17.39
N GLY A 394 36.45 19.11 18.06
CA GLY A 394 35.69 20.16 18.74
C GLY A 394 34.18 19.98 18.64
N GLU A 395 33.47 20.95 19.22
CA GLU A 395 32.02 21.08 19.18
C GLU A 395 31.62 22.04 18.08
N TYR A 396 30.61 21.67 17.30
CA TYR A 396 30.09 22.45 16.20
C TYR A 396 28.61 22.70 16.43
N HIS A 397 28.26 23.99 16.48
CA HIS A 397 26.90 24.44 16.66
C HIS A 397 26.30 24.68 15.28
N VAL A 398 25.23 23.95 14.97
CA VAL A 398 24.48 24.08 13.73
C VAL A 398 22.99 24.14 14.05
N SER A 399 22.20 24.55 13.08
CA SER A 399 20.75 24.60 13.20
C SER A 399 20.17 24.10 11.89
N ALA A 400 19.34 23.07 11.95
CA ALA A 400 18.67 22.52 10.79
C ALA A 400 17.16 22.74 10.88
N LYS A 401 16.43 22.54 9.79
CA LYS A 401 14.98 22.72 9.79
C LYS A 401 14.28 21.46 10.32
N GLY A 402 13.55 21.60 11.42
CA GLY A 402 12.61 20.61 11.93
C GLY A 402 11.25 20.71 11.25
N HIS A 403 10.23 20.06 11.82
CA HIS A 403 8.87 20.14 11.28
C HIS A 403 8.20 21.48 11.62
N ASN A 404 8.37 21.95 12.86
CA ASN A 404 7.70 23.14 13.39
C ASN A 404 8.66 24.29 13.65
N SER A 405 9.92 23.99 13.98
CA SER A 405 10.94 24.99 14.27
C SER A 405 12.28 24.61 13.66
N ASP A 406 13.25 25.50 13.79
CA ASP A 406 14.64 25.10 13.65
C ASP A 406 15.04 24.18 14.81
N LEU A 407 16.03 23.32 14.56
CA LEU A 407 16.63 22.34 15.46
C LEU A 407 18.08 22.75 15.75
N PRO A 408 18.33 23.59 16.76
CA PRO A 408 19.69 23.86 17.22
C PRO A 408 20.32 22.55 17.70
N MET A 409 21.54 22.26 17.26
CA MET A 409 22.26 21.06 17.69
C MET A 409 23.76 21.30 17.83
N VAL A 410 24.35 20.57 18.78
CA VAL A 410 25.78 20.52 19.02
C VAL A 410 26.29 19.14 18.61
N VAL A 411 27.16 19.11 17.62
CA VAL A 411 27.80 17.87 17.16
C VAL A 411 29.26 17.90 17.57
N THR A 412 29.68 16.91 18.33
CA THR A 412 31.04 16.78 18.86
C THR A 412 31.83 15.83 17.98
N PHE A 413 32.97 16.27 17.46
CA PHE A 413 33.88 15.44 16.67
C PHE A 413 35.17 15.14 17.44
N SER A 414 35.62 13.90 17.31
CA SER A 414 37.03 13.54 17.51
C SER A 414 37.69 13.35 16.14
N LYS A 415 39.02 13.17 16.09
CA LYS A 415 39.77 13.18 14.83
C LYS A 415 39.17 12.33 13.70
N ASN A 416 38.54 11.20 14.02
CA ASN A 416 38.07 10.22 13.03
C ASN A 416 36.62 9.75 13.22
N LYS A 417 35.85 10.37 14.13
CA LYS A 417 34.45 9.99 14.35
C LYS A 417 33.59 11.12 14.92
N ILE A 418 32.30 11.06 14.64
CA ILE A 418 31.24 11.77 15.37
C ILE A 418 31.18 11.15 16.78
N ALA A 419 31.48 11.93 17.80
CA ALA A 419 31.61 11.48 19.19
C ALA A 419 30.34 11.75 20.02
N GLY A 420 29.55 12.75 19.64
CA GLY A 420 28.32 13.14 20.34
C GLY A 420 27.44 14.00 19.44
N ILE A 421 26.13 13.93 19.68
CA ILE A 421 25.11 14.75 19.03
C ILE A 421 24.12 15.12 20.14
N GLU A 422 23.99 16.41 20.42
CA GLU A 422 23.01 16.97 21.35
C GLU A 422 22.07 17.87 20.54
N ILE A 423 20.75 17.67 20.66
CA ILE A 423 19.74 18.38 19.87
C ILE A 423 18.81 19.09 20.85
N ASP A 424 18.62 20.39 20.65
CA ASP A 424 17.58 21.16 21.32
C ASP A 424 16.27 20.96 20.55
N SER A 425 15.39 20.12 21.11
CA SER A 425 14.08 19.81 20.55
C SER A 425 12.96 20.71 21.08
N SER A 426 13.27 21.74 21.87
CA SER A 426 12.26 22.54 22.58
C SER A 426 11.27 23.30 21.68
N GLY A 427 11.61 23.53 20.41
CA GLY A 427 10.73 24.15 19.42
C GLY A 427 9.87 23.17 18.59
N GLU A 428 10.12 21.86 18.70
CA GLU A 428 9.30 20.85 18.05
C GLU A 428 8.08 20.50 18.89
N SER A 429 7.08 19.87 18.28
CA SER A 429 5.94 19.37 19.05
C SER A 429 6.37 18.26 20.00
N GLU A 430 6.36 18.57 21.30
CA GLU A 430 6.60 17.63 22.39
C GLU A 430 5.81 16.32 22.18
N GLY A 431 6.48 15.17 22.23
CA GLY A 431 5.84 13.85 22.09
C GLY A 431 5.51 13.42 20.66
N LEU A 432 5.78 14.23 19.62
CA LEU A 432 5.62 13.81 18.21
C LEU A 432 6.91 13.24 17.60
N SER A 433 8.06 13.79 18.00
CA SER A 433 9.37 13.50 17.38
C SER A 433 10.43 13.01 18.38
N ASP A 434 10.08 12.74 19.63
CA ASP A 434 11.03 12.42 20.71
C ASP A 434 11.95 11.25 20.32
N MET A 435 11.39 10.22 19.69
CA MET A 435 12.14 9.06 19.19
C MET A 435 13.18 9.41 18.13
N VAL A 436 12.97 10.48 17.36
CA VAL A 436 13.95 10.96 16.38
C VAL A 436 15.22 11.41 17.11
N PHE A 437 15.07 12.14 18.21
CA PHE A 437 16.17 12.72 18.98
C PHE A 437 16.91 11.70 19.84
N GLU A 438 16.31 10.53 20.08
CA GLU A 438 16.98 9.42 20.77
C GLU A 438 17.65 8.45 19.79
N ARG A 439 16.90 7.97 18.79
CA ARG A 439 17.33 6.86 17.92
C ARG A 439 18.34 7.29 16.87
N LEU A 440 18.09 8.40 16.16
CA LEU A 440 18.97 8.80 15.05
C LEU A 440 20.36 9.20 15.53
N PRO A 441 20.52 10.04 16.57
CA PRO A 441 21.83 10.32 17.14
C PRO A 441 22.61 9.06 17.52
N GLN A 442 21.96 8.09 18.17
CA GLN A 442 22.59 6.82 18.54
C GLN A 442 23.05 6.03 17.30
N GLN A 443 22.19 5.88 16.29
CA GLN A 443 22.56 5.16 15.06
C GLN A 443 23.68 5.86 14.29
N ILE A 444 23.64 7.19 14.19
CA ILE A 444 24.67 7.97 13.52
C ILE A 444 26.01 7.83 14.25
N ILE A 445 26.02 7.89 15.59
CA ILE A 445 27.24 7.75 16.40
C ILE A 445 27.76 6.30 16.40
N GLU A 446 26.90 5.30 16.55
CA GLU A 446 27.32 3.91 16.65
C GLU A 446 27.87 3.40 15.30
N PHE A 447 27.15 3.67 14.21
CA PHE A 447 27.50 3.16 12.89
C PHE A 447 28.32 4.15 12.06
N GLN A 448 28.55 5.37 12.57
CA GLN A 448 29.29 6.43 11.89
C GLN A 448 28.78 6.61 10.46
N THR A 449 27.47 6.81 10.32
CA THR A 449 26.76 6.86 9.04
C THR A 449 25.63 7.88 9.10
N LEU A 450 25.38 8.58 7.99
CA LEU A 450 24.19 9.43 7.81
C LEU A 450 23.09 8.68 7.03
N ASN A 451 23.37 7.45 6.61
CA ASN A 451 22.40 6.56 5.97
C ASN A 451 21.61 5.80 7.04
N VAL A 452 20.64 6.46 7.67
CA VAL A 452 19.77 5.93 8.74
C VAL A 452 18.30 5.97 8.34
N ASP A 453 17.47 5.08 8.89
CA ASP A 453 16.01 5.13 8.67
C ASP A 453 15.42 6.40 9.28
N ALA A 454 14.54 7.06 8.54
CA ALA A 454 13.63 8.02 9.13
C ALA A 454 12.66 7.32 10.08
N VAL A 455 12.32 7.97 11.19
CA VAL A 455 11.28 7.48 12.11
C VAL A 455 9.91 7.63 11.45
N SER A 456 9.10 6.57 11.51
CA SER A 456 7.76 6.56 10.94
C SER A 456 6.90 7.64 11.59
N GLY A 457 6.28 8.50 10.78
CA GLY A 457 5.47 9.63 11.25
C GLY A 457 6.26 10.92 11.54
N ALA A 458 7.59 10.87 11.63
CA ALA A 458 8.44 12.03 11.93
C ALA A 458 9.56 12.20 10.88
N SER A 459 9.23 12.01 9.59
CA SER A 459 10.22 11.99 8.50
C SER A 459 10.89 13.34 8.27
N THR A 460 10.15 14.46 8.38
CA THR A 460 10.73 15.80 8.22
C THR A 460 11.73 16.10 9.32
N THR A 461 11.36 15.87 10.59
CA THR A 461 12.26 16.04 11.73
C THR A 461 13.46 15.09 11.65
N SER A 462 13.26 13.83 11.21
CA SER A 462 14.34 12.86 10.96
C SER A 462 15.34 13.39 9.95
N GLN A 463 14.85 13.94 8.84
CA GLN A 463 15.70 14.54 7.81
C GLN A 463 16.43 15.78 8.35
N GLY A 464 15.76 16.61 9.15
CA GLY A 464 16.38 17.76 9.83
C GLY A 464 17.56 17.37 10.71
N VAL A 465 17.45 16.29 11.48
CA VAL A 465 18.58 15.77 12.27
C VAL A 465 19.73 15.30 11.38
N VAL A 466 19.45 14.54 10.31
CA VAL A 466 20.48 14.07 9.37
C VAL A 466 21.17 15.24 8.67
N ASP A 467 20.41 16.24 8.25
CA ASP A 467 20.92 17.43 7.56
C ASP A 467 21.74 18.32 8.49
N GLY A 468 21.30 18.53 9.73
CA GLY A 468 22.09 19.28 10.70
C GLY A 468 23.40 18.59 11.05
N VAL A 469 23.41 17.27 11.22
CA VAL A 469 24.67 16.54 11.41
C VAL A 469 25.54 16.62 10.15
N ALA A 470 24.95 16.59 8.95
CA ALA A 470 25.69 16.81 7.70
C ALA A 470 26.33 18.21 7.63
N ASP A 471 25.63 19.25 8.06
CA ASP A 471 26.17 20.62 8.14
C ASP A 471 27.32 20.71 9.14
N ALA A 472 27.18 20.05 10.29
CA ALA A 472 28.26 20.01 11.27
C ALA A 472 29.49 19.25 10.73
N VAL A 473 29.27 18.16 9.99
CA VAL A 473 30.33 17.43 9.28
C VAL A 473 31.02 18.33 8.25
N LEU A 474 30.23 19.12 7.50
CA LEU A 474 30.76 20.04 6.50
C LEU A 474 31.65 21.12 7.15
N LEU A 475 31.26 21.65 8.32
CA LEU A 475 32.05 22.61 9.09
C LEU A 475 33.32 21.99 9.72
N ALA A 476 33.21 20.75 10.22
CA ALA A 476 34.32 20.04 10.85
C ALA A 476 35.29 19.43 9.84
N SER A 477 34.88 19.28 8.58
CA SER A 477 35.67 18.67 7.52
C SER A 477 35.36 19.30 6.15
N ASN A 478 34.59 18.63 5.29
CA ASN A 478 34.24 19.05 3.94
C ASN A 478 33.08 18.21 3.38
N GLN A 479 32.62 18.54 2.17
CA GLN A 479 31.51 17.84 1.51
C GLN A 479 31.82 16.36 1.22
N ASP A 480 33.09 16.01 0.96
CA ASP A 480 33.45 14.60 0.75
C ASP A 480 33.22 13.76 2.02
N ALA A 481 33.43 14.32 3.21
CA ALA A 481 33.14 13.63 4.47
C ALA A 481 31.62 13.39 4.66
N VAL A 482 30.78 14.35 4.28
CA VAL A 482 29.31 14.19 4.27
C VAL A 482 28.92 13.06 3.32
N ASP A 483 29.45 13.09 2.09
CA ASP A 483 29.15 12.11 1.07
C ASP A 483 29.62 10.70 1.47
N VAL A 484 30.80 10.58 2.10
CA VAL A 484 31.30 9.32 2.68
C VAL A 484 30.30 8.77 3.71
N LEU A 485 29.84 9.61 4.64
CA LEU A 485 28.89 9.18 5.68
C LEU A 485 27.53 8.80 5.11
N LYS A 486 27.05 9.48 4.05
CA LYS A 486 25.81 9.11 3.33
C LYS A 486 25.94 7.84 2.50
N ALA A 487 27.14 7.54 1.99
CA ALA A 487 27.42 6.36 1.17
C ALA A 487 27.71 5.09 1.99
N ARG A 488 27.93 5.22 3.31
CA ARG A 488 28.14 4.07 4.20
C ARG A 488 26.89 3.20 4.27
N GLN A 489 27.12 1.93 4.60
CA GLN A 489 26.04 0.99 4.78
C GLN A 489 25.11 1.46 5.89
N LYS A 490 23.83 1.21 5.64
CA LYS A 490 22.77 1.42 6.61
C LYS A 490 22.97 0.47 7.79
N PRO A 491 22.69 0.89 9.03
CA PRO A 491 22.75 -0.01 10.18
C PRO A 491 21.89 -1.26 9.95
N THR A 492 22.48 -2.45 10.09
CA THR A 492 21.70 -3.69 10.12
C THR A 492 21.07 -3.80 11.49
N VAL A 493 19.76 -3.56 11.59
CA VAL A 493 19.00 -3.78 12.82
C VAL A 493 18.53 -5.23 12.84
N GLU A 494 19.05 -6.05 13.75
CA GLU A 494 18.46 -7.36 14.02
C GLU A 494 17.07 -7.18 14.60
N LEU A 495 16.05 -7.74 13.92
CA LEU A 495 14.69 -7.73 14.44
C LEU A 495 14.59 -8.67 15.65
N SER A 496 13.94 -8.18 16.70
CA SER A 496 13.51 -8.96 17.85
C SER A 496 12.69 -10.17 17.40
N LYS A 497 12.90 -11.28 18.09
CA LYS A 497 12.10 -12.51 17.97
C LYS A 497 11.26 -12.76 19.23
N GLU A 498 11.21 -11.78 20.14
CA GLU A 498 10.46 -11.88 21.39
C GLU A 498 8.96 -11.91 21.09
N VAL A 499 8.25 -12.84 21.74
CA VAL A 499 6.79 -12.93 21.73
C VAL A 499 6.31 -12.74 23.16
N VAL A 500 5.45 -11.75 23.38
CA VAL A 500 4.83 -11.47 24.67
C VAL A 500 3.37 -11.87 24.59
N GLU A 501 2.93 -12.65 25.57
CA GLU A 501 1.52 -12.99 25.76
C GLU A 501 0.95 -12.06 26.84
N GLU A 502 -0.12 -11.33 26.50
CA GLU A 502 -0.76 -10.34 27.37
C GLU A 502 -2.25 -10.64 27.48
N GLU A 503 -2.84 -10.33 28.64
CA GLU A 503 -4.29 -10.48 28.88
C GLU A 503 -4.83 -9.20 29.51
N VAL A 504 -5.83 -8.60 28.88
CA VAL A 504 -6.48 -7.37 29.34
C VAL A 504 -7.99 -7.43 29.15
N ASP A 505 -8.73 -6.52 29.77
CA ASP A 505 -10.16 -6.39 29.51
C ASP A 505 -10.40 -5.80 28.12
N VAL A 506 -9.67 -4.74 27.76
CA VAL A 506 -9.86 -4.00 26.52
C VAL A 506 -8.51 -3.75 25.83
N VAL A 507 -8.44 -4.04 24.54
CA VAL A 507 -7.37 -3.55 23.67
C VAL A 507 -7.94 -2.57 22.65
N VAL A 508 -7.35 -1.38 22.59
CA VAL A 508 -7.77 -0.29 21.69
C VAL A 508 -6.71 -0.10 20.61
N VAL A 509 -7.14 -0.05 19.34
CA VAL A 509 -6.26 -0.05 18.18
C VAL A 509 -6.29 1.30 17.44
N GLY A 510 -5.24 2.09 17.62
CA GLY A 510 -5.05 3.42 17.06
C GLY A 510 -5.28 4.51 18.10
N ALA A 511 -4.27 5.33 18.40
CA ALA A 511 -4.29 6.37 19.42
C ALA A 511 -4.68 7.75 18.85
N GLY A 512 -5.65 7.77 17.94
CA GLY A 512 -6.38 8.99 17.57
C GLY A 512 -7.42 9.37 18.63
N ALA A 513 -8.18 10.43 18.38
CA ALA A 513 -9.18 10.94 19.33
C ALA A 513 -10.18 9.88 19.83
N ALA A 514 -10.67 9.00 18.94
CA ALA A 514 -11.58 7.92 19.33
C ALA A 514 -10.90 6.89 20.24
N GLY A 515 -9.65 6.50 19.92
CA GLY A 515 -8.91 5.52 20.71
C GLY A 515 -8.51 6.05 22.08
N ILE A 516 -8.09 7.31 22.15
CA ILE A 516 -7.78 7.97 23.41
C ILE A 516 -9.04 8.09 24.28
N ALA A 517 -10.17 8.53 23.71
CA ALA A 517 -11.43 8.62 24.45
C ALA A 517 -11.88 7.24 24.96
N ALA A 518 -11.78 6.20 24.13
CA ALA A 518 -12.11 4.83 24.52
C ALA A 518 -11.19 4.31 25.63
N ALA A 519 -9.87 4.50 25.49
CA ALA A 519 -8.90 3.99 26.46
C ALA A 519 -9.03 4.69 27.81
N LEU A 520 -9.10 6.02 27.84
CA LEU A 520 -9.25 6.78 29.08
C LEU A 520 -10.60 6.52 29.75
N ARG A 521 -11.69 6.39 28.99
CA ARG A 521 -12.99 6.07 29.56
C ARG A 521 -13.04 4.64 30.10
N ALA A 522 -12.46 3.66 29.40
CA ALA A 522 -12.38 2.29 29.89
C ALA A 522 -11.57 2.20 31.18
N GLU A 523 -10.45 2.93 31.27
CA GLU A 523 -9.64 3.05 32.48
C GLU A 523 -10.43 3.68 33.64
N GLU A 524 -11.15 4.78 33.39
CA GLU A 524 -12.01 5.43 34.39
C GLU A 524 -13.12 4.49 34.91
N LEU A 525 -13.60 3.57 34.06
CA LEU A 525 -14.57 2.53 34.42
C LEU A 525 -13.92 1.31 35.11
N GLY A 526 -12.61 1.36 35.37
CA GLY A 526 -11.85 0.34 36.10
C GLY A 526 -11.52 -0.90 35.28
N LEU A 527 -11.41 -0.78 33.96
CA LEU A 527 -10.97 -1.86 33.05
C LEU A 527 -9.45 -1.77 32.84
N SER A 528 -8.80 -2.92 32.67
CA SER A 528 -7.41 -2.98 32.21
C SER A 528 -7.32 -2.73 30.71
N VAL A 529 -6.44 -1.82 30.28
CA VAL A 529 -6.40 -1.32 28.90
C VAL A 529 -4.99 -1.32 28.32
N ILE A 530 -4.84 -1.91 27.13
CA ILE A 530 -3.70 -1.65 26.23
C ILE A 530 -4.18 -0.76 25.07
N LEU A 531 -3.48 0.34 24.82
CA LEU A 531 -3.68 1.23 23.68
C LEU A 531 -2.52 1.08 22.70
N LEU A 532 -2.80 0.67 21.47
CA LEU A 532 -1.80 0.48 20.42
C LEU A 532 -1.77 1.66 19.45
N GLU A 533 -0.58 2.06 19.04
CA GLU A 533 -0.36 3.06 17.99
C GLU A 533 0.83 2.66 17.13
N LYS A 534 0.66 2.68 15.81
CA LYS A 534 1.72 2.30 14.86
C LYS A 534 2.73 3.41 14.62
N LEU A 535 2.39 4.65 14.98
CA LEU A 535 3.29 5.80 14.91
C LEU A 535 4.08 5.94 16.21
N SER A 536 5.13 6.76 16.18
CA SER A 536 5.92 7.11 17.36
C SER A 536 5.23 8.12 18.30
N PHE A 537 3.95 8.43 18.06
CA PHE A 537 3.20 9.45 18.78
C PHE A 537 1.69 9.23 18.72
N ILE A 538 0.96 9.86 19.64
CA ILE A 538 -0.52 9.82 19.71
C ILE A 538 -1.15 11.15 19.29
N GLY A 539 -2.46 11.13 19.01
CA GLY A 539 -3.26 12.32 18.64
C GLY A 539 -3.97 12.17 17.28
N GLY A 540 -3.48 11.27 16.43
CA GLY A 540 -4.10 10.95 15.13
C GLY A 540 -4.26 12.17 14.22
N ALA A 541 -5.34 12.22 13.44
CA ALA A 541 -5.58 13.32 12.49
C ALA A 541 -5.92 14.66 13.17
N ILE A 542 -6.45 14.66 14.41
CA ILE A 542 -6.82 15.90 15.10
C ILE A 542 -5.59 16.76 15.37
N SER A 543 -4.45 16.15 15.74
CA SER A 543 -3.23 16.87 16.12
C SER A 543 -2.61 17.69 14.98
N VAL A 544 -3.03 17.46 13.74
CA VAL A 544 -2.56 18.17 12.54
C VAL A 544 -3.70 18.85 11.79
N SER A 545 -4.84 19.06 12.46
CA SER A 545 -6.02 19.76 11.92
C SER A 545 -6.16 21.17 12.49
N GLY A 546 -7.05 21.98 11.91
CA GLY A 546 -7.42 23.30 12.44
C GLY A 546 -8.09 23.28 13.83
N GLY A 547 -8.47 22.09 14.36
CA GLY A 547 -8.80 21.94 15.78
C GLY A 547 -10.17 22.44 16.22
N ASN A 548 -11.24 22.04 15.53
CA ASN A 548 -12.62 22.42 15.90
C ASN A 548 -13.45 21.21 16.35
N GLN A 549 -14.47 21.44 17.17
CA GLN A 549 -15.41 20.41 17.61
C GLN A 549 -16.85 20.94 17.62
N VAL A 550 -17.79 20.10 17.19
CA VAL A 550 -19.22 20.32 17.47
C VAL A 550 -19.50 20.01 18.96
N VAL A 551 -20.24 20.90 19.64
CA VAL A 551 -20.42 20.90 21.11
C VAL A 551 -21.89 20.97 21.54
N MET A 552 -22.82 20.50 20.70
CA MET A 552 -24.26 20.65 20.95
C MET A 552 -24.70 20.13 22.34
N GLY A 553 -25.51 20.91 23.05
CA GLY A 553 -26.09 20.54 24.35
C GLY A 553 -25.14 20.64 25.55
N SER A 554 -23.84 20.87 25.32
CA SER A 554 -22.82 21.03 26.37
C SER A 554 -23.07 22.22 27.28
N ARG A 555 -22.41 22.23 28.44
CA ARG A 555 -22.35 23.43 29.29
C ARG A 555 -21.63 24.57 28.55
N LEU A 556 -20.55 24.27 27.82
CA LEU A 556 -19.77 25.25 27.08
C LEU A 556 -20.60 25.97 26.00
N GLN A 557 -21.44 25.26 25.24
CA GLN A 557 -22.32 25.90 24.23
C GLN A 557 -23.29 26.91 24.88
N LYS A 558 -23.82 26.57 26.06
CA LYS A 558 -24.73 27.44 26.82
C LYS A 558 -24.02 28.68 27.35
N GLU A 559 -22.80 28.51 27.86
CA GLU A 559 -21.93 29.60 28.31
C GLU A 559 -21.55 30.54 27.14
N ALA A 560 -21.38 30.00 25.93
CA ALA A 560 -21.16 30.78 24.71
C ALA A 560 -22.43 31.44 24.13
N GLY A 561 -23.60 31.25 24.76
CA GLY A 561 -24.82 32.01 24.49
C GLY A 561 -25.94 31.27 23.75
N VAL A 562 -25.75 30.00 23.36
CA VAL A 562 -26.79 29.19 22.70
C VAL A 562 -27.42 28.23 23.71
N THR A 563 -28.69 28.45 24.06
CA THR A 563 -29.39 27.71 25.13
C THR A 563 -30.66 26.97 24.66
N ASP A 564 -31.07 27.16 23.41
CA ASP A 564 -32.32 26.67 22.83
C ASP A 564 -32.12 25.67 21.67
N ASP A 565 -30.93 25.06 21.60
CA ASP A 565 -30.62 24.00 20.63
C ASP A 565 -31.15 22.64 21.10
N THR A 566 -31.40 21.72 20.15
CA THR A 566 -32.03 20.41 20.43
C THR A 566 -31.43 19.29 19.58
N VAL A 567 -31.59 18.05 20.06
CA VAL A 567 -31.21 16.82 19.34
C VAL A 567 -31.86 16.78 17.96
N GLU A 568 -33.16 17.04 17.90
CA GLU A 568 -33.93 16.99 16.65
C GLU A 568 -33.41 18.00 15.62
N LEU A 569 -33.09 19.22 16.05
CA LEU A 569 -32.56 20.26 15.16
C LEU A 569 -31.19 19.86 14.59
N MET A 570 -30.28 19.33 15.42
CA MET A 570 -28.97 18.88 14.96
C MET A 570 -29.09 17.70 13.99
N VAL A 571 -29.94 16.71 14.30
CA VAL A 571 -30.16 15.53 13.44
C VAL A 571 -30.71 15.96 12.08
N GLU A 572 -31.68 16.87 12.03
CA GLU A 572 -32.21 17.41 10.79
C GLU A 572 -31.15 18.17 9.97
N ASP A 573 -30.32 18.99 10.62
CA ASP A 573 -29.25 19.74 9.94
C ASP A 573 -28.21 18.77 9.33
N PHE A 574 -27.82 17.74 10.08
CA PHE A 574 -26.83 16.76 9.62
C PHE A 574 -27.38 15.79 8.58
N LEU A 575 -28.67 15.41 8.65
CA LEU A 575 -29.33 14.64 7.59
C LEU A 575 -29.36 15.42 6.29
N LYS A 576 -29.64 16.73 6.34
CA LYS A 576 -29.60 17.58 5.17
C LYS A 576 -28.18 17.64 4.60
N ASN A 577 -27.16 17.83 5.45
CA ASN A 577 -25.76 17.91 5.01
C ASN A 577 -25.28 16.59 4.39
N GLY A 578 -25.58 15.45 5.04
CA GLY A 578 -25.18 14.12 4.58
C GLY A 578 -26.03 13.53 3.45
N ASN A 579 -26.85 14.35 2.77
CA ASN A 579 -27.77 13.95 1.70
C ASN A 579 -28.72 12.80 2.08
N ASN A 580 -29.11 12.73 3.35
CA ASN A 580 -29.93 11.66 3.93
C ASN A 580 -29.33 10.24 3.81
N LEU A 581 -28.03 10.12 3.53
CA LEU A 581 -27.32 8.83 3.58
C LEU A 581 -26.79 8.50 4.97
N ASN A 582 -27.06 9.36 5.96
CA ASN A 582 -26.68 9.10 7.34
C ASN A 582 -27.43 7.89 7.90
N VAL A 583 -26.76 7.08 8.72
CA VAL A 583 -27.39 6.10 9.59
C VAL A 583 -28.03 6.88 10.74
N ARG A 584 -29.34 7.08 10.67
CA ARG A 584 -30.10 7.98 11.56
C ARG A 584 -29.92 7.61 13.02
N GLU A 585 -29.85 6.33 13.35
CA GLU A 585 -29.67 5.82 14.70
C GLU A 585 -28.32 6.27 15.29
N LEU A 586 -27.23 6.17 14.52
CA LEU A 586 -25.90 6.60 14.96
C LEU A 586 -25.79 8.13 15.04
N LEU A 587 -26.44 8.84 14.12
CA LEU A 587 -26.49 10.30 14.17
C LEU A 587 -27.28 10.81 15.39
N THR A 588 -28.39 10.13 15.71
CA THR A 588 -29.18 10.43 16.93
C THR A 588 -28.36 10.13 18.18
N LEU A 589 -27.68 8.99 18.22
CA LEU A 589 -26.77 8.62 19.31
C LEU A 589 -25.68 9.69 19.53
N LEU A 590 -25.08 10.21 18.47
CA LEU A 590 -24.14 11.33 18.56
C LEU A 590 -24.81 12.57 19.18
N ALA A 591 -25.92 13.02 18.62
CA ALA A 591 -26.60 14.24 19.05
C ALA A 591 -27.05 14.18 20.53
N GLU A 592 -27.47 13.01 21.02
CA GLU A 592 -27.87 12.82 22.42
C GLU A 592 -26.69 12.88 23.41
N ASN A 593 -25.47 12.53 22.97
CA ASN A 593 -24.33 12.29 23.85
C ASN A 593 -23.16 13.28 23.68
N ILE A 594 -23.16 14.06 22.61
CA ILE A 594 -22.09 15.01 22.27
C ILE A 594 -21.84 16.02 23.39
N GLY A 595 -22.88 16.63 23.95
CA GLY A 595 -22.74 17.65 24.99
C GLY A 595 -22.06 17.14 26.26
N GLN A 596 -22.49 15.98 26.76
CA GLN A 596 -21.87 15.34 27.93
C GLN A 596 -20.45 14.84 27.64
N THR A 597 -20.18 14.46 26.39
CA THR A 597 -18.83 14.07 25.97
C THR A 597 -17.92 15.28 25.91
N THR A 598 -18.36 16.40 25.34
CA THR A 598 -17.62 17.67 25.33
C THR A 598 -17.25 18.10 26.74
N ASP A 599 -18.22 18.11 27.66
CA ASP A 599 -17.98 18.49 29.05
C ASP A 599 -17.00 17.52 29.73
N TRP A 600 -17.07 16.21 29.47
CA TRP A 600 -16.11 15.23 29.98
C TRP A 600 -14.70 15.41 29.38
N VAL A 601 -14.60 15.67 28.07
CA VAL A 601 -13.33 15.96 27.40
C VAL A 601 -12.68 17.22 27.99
N HIS A 602 -13.47 18.24 28.31
CA HIS A 602 -12.99 19.43 28.99
C HIS A 602 -12.55 19.13 30.43
N ASP A 603 -13.46 18.61 31.25
CA ASP A 603 -13.27 18.51 32.70
C ASP A 603 -12.33 17.37 33.12
N TYR A 604 -12.36 16.22 32.42
CA TYR A 604 -11.58 15.03 32.78
C TYR A 604 -10.32 14.84 31.94
N VAL A 605 -10.40 15.06 30.62
CA VAL A 605 -9.25 14.91 29.72
C VAL A 605 -8.36 16.16 29.75
N GLY A 606 -8.94 17.33 30.04
CA GLY A 606 -8.22 18.60 30.19
C GLY A 606 -8.04 19.34 28.87
N VAL A 607 -8.90 19.10 27.88
CA VAL A 607 -8.89 19.85 26.61
C VAL A 607 -9.59 21.19 26.83
N GLU A 608 -8.87 22.27 26.58
CA GLU A 608 -9.39 23.63 26.67
C GLU A 608 -10.02 24.09 25.34
N TYR A 609 -11.01 24.97 25.42
CA TYR A 609 -11.73 25.53 24.27
C TYR A 609 -11.58 27.05 24.23
N ASP A 610 -11.50 27.63 23.03
CA ASP A 610 -11.46 29.09 22.87
C ASP A 610 -12.84 29.72 23.07
N MET A 611 -13.17 29.94 24.35
CA MET A 611 -14.40 30.61 24.75
C MET A 611 -14.41 32.11 24.42
N ALA A 612 -13.24 32.71 24.18
CA ALA A 612 -13.14 34.13 23.83
C ALA A 612 -13.48 34.37 22.34
N GLY A 613 -13.09 33.44 21.47
CA GLY A 613 -13.50 33.41 20.06
C GLY A 613 -15.00 33.12 19.86
N GLY A 614 -15.61 32.41 20.82
CA GLY A 614 -17.04 32.09 20.82
C GLY A 614 -17.42 31.03 19.77
N LEU A 615 -18.72 30.78 19.60
CA LEU A 615 -19.19 29.79 18.64
C LEU A 615 -19.00 30.27 17.20
N HIS A 616 -18.49 29.39 16.33
CA HIS A 616 -18.39 29.67 14.91
C HIS A 616 -19.77 29.74 14.25
N VAL A 617 -19.99 30.77 13.43
CA VAL A 617 -21.22 30.95 12.65
C VAL A 617 -21.04 30.28 11.29
N LEU A 618 -21.75 29.18 11.07
CA LEU A 618 -21.65 28.33 9.89
C LEU A 618 -23.00 28.20 9.18
N ALA A 619 -22.99 28.22 7.84
CA ALA A 619 -24.21 28.16 7.02
C ALA A 619 -24.91 26.79 7.08
N GLU A 620 -24.14 25.77 7.48
CA GLU A 620 -24.55 24.39 7.67
C GLU A 620 -25.51 24.22 8.87
N TYR A 621 -25.60 25.20 9.76
CA TYR A 621 -26.36 25.10 11.01
C TYR A 621 -27.50 26.12 11.12
N ARG A 622 -28.61 25.71 11.76
CA ARG A 622 -29.63 26.66 12.27
C ARG A 622 -29.25 27.28 13.63
N LYS A 623 -28.30 26.67 14.35
CA LYS A 623 -27.79 27.10 15.66
C LYS A 623 -26.27 26.94 15.68
N ASP A 624 -25.56 27.90 16.25
CA ASP A 624 -24.10 27.81 16.33
C ASP A 624 -23.69 26.68 17.31
N ARG A 625 -22.82 25.80 16.85
CA ARG A 625 -22.50 24.52 17.53
C ARG A 625 -21.02 24.18 17.54
N GLU A 626 -20.15 25.01 16.97
CA GLU A 626 -18.73 24.68 16.83
C GLU A 626 -17.86 25.61 17.68
N LEU A 627 -16.94 25.02 18.44
CA LEU A 627 -15.87 25.72 19.13
C LEU A 627 -14.52 25.22 18.62
N ALA A 628 -13.55 26.14 18.57
CA ALA A 628 -12.14 25.78 18.45
C ALA A 628 -11.60 25.27 19.80
N TYR A 629 -10.69 24.31 19.76
CA TYR A 629 -9.82 24.03 20.90
C TYR A 629 -8.90 25.23 21.12
N ALA A 630 -8.55 25.51 22.38
CA ALA A 630 -7.49 26.46 22.68
C ALA A 630 -6.19 25.96 22.02
N ASP A 631 -5.48 26.83 21.30
CA ASP A 631 -4.30 26.49 20.49
C ASP A 631 -4.53 25.40 19.41
N GLY A 632 -5.78 25.26 18.95
CA GLY A 632 -6.16 24.38 17.84
C GLY A 632 -5.87 22.90 18.08
N GLY A 633 -5.55 22.15 17.01
CA GLY A 633 -5.24 20.72 17.10
C GLY A 633 -4.05 20.40 18.02
N HIS A 634 -3.11 21.34 18.16
CA HIS A 634 -1.94 21.21 19.02
C HIS A 634 -2.31 21.23 20.51
N GLY A 635 -3.21 22.14 20.91
CA GLY A 635 -3.69 22.19 22.29
C GLY A 635 -4.44 20.91 22.69
N PHE A 636 -5.28 20.38 21.79
CA PHE A 636 -5.88 19.06 21.98
C PHE A 636 -4.82 17.97 22.19
N ALA A 637 -3.82 17.90 21.30
CA ALA A 637 -2.77 16.90 21.35
C ALA A 637 -1.94 16.97 22.65
N ALA A 638 -1.64 18.18 23.13
CA ALA A 638 -0.91 18.40 24.37
C ALA A 638 -1.71 17.90 25.59
N ALA A 639 -2.99 18.26 25.67
CA ALA A 639 -3.87 17.85 26.76
C ALA A 639 -4.00 16.31 26.83
N VAL A 640 -4.26 15.65 25.70
CA VAL A 640 -4.42 14.20 25.69
C VAL A 640 -3.12 13.45 26.00
N ARG A 641 -1.96 13.93 25.54
CA ARG A 641 -0.66 13.35 25.90
C ARG A 641 -0.40 13.42 27.40
N SER A 642 -0.63 14.59 27.99
CA SER A 642 -0.52 14.79 29.44
C SER A 642 -1.46 13.85 30.19
N LYS A 643 -2.71 13.72 29.74
CA LYS A 643 -3.70 12.86 30.40
C LYS A 643 -3.34 11.37 30.30
N VAL A 644 -2.98 10.88 29.11
CA VAL A 644 -2.58 9.48 28.90
C VAL A 644 -1.33 9.15 29.70
N GLY A 645 -0.32 10.03 29.71
CA GLY A 645 0.92 9.85 30.49
C GLY A 645 0.70 9.78 32.01
N ASN A 646 -0.39 10.36 32.52
CA ASN A 646 -0.79 10.30 33.93
C ASN A 646 -1.84 9.21 34.22
N SER A 647 -2.22 8.40 33.24
CA SER A 647 -3.20 7.32 33.38
C SER A 647 -2.53 5.97 33.65
N SER A 648 -3.33 4.95 33.98
CA SER A 648 -2.85 3.56 34.07
C SER A 648 -2.93 2.79 32.74
N VAL A 649 -3.30 3.45 31.63
CA VAL A 649 -3.36 2.83 30.30
C VAL A 649 -1.96 2.42 29.84
N GLN A 650 -1.80 1.15 29.44
CA GLN A 650 -0.56 0.68 28.83
C GLN A 650 -0.51 1.12 27.36
N LEU A 651 0.26 2.17 27.07
CA LEU A 651 0.46 2.68 25.71
C LEU A 651 1.63 1.96 25.03
N LEU A 652 1.39 1.37 23.85
CA LEU A 652 2.41 0.79 22.98
C LEU A 652 2.47 1.58 21.66
N LEU A 653 3.50 2.41 21.53
CA LEU A 653 3.83 3.16 20.30
C LEU A 653 4.62 2.29 19.33
N GLN A 654 4.72 2.70 18.07
CA GLN A 654 5.44 1.95 17.04
C GLN A 654 5.04 0.45 17.03
N THR A 655 3.75 0.19 17.27
CA THR A 655 3.20 -1.14 17.46
C THR A 655 1.99 -1.30 16.56
N LYS A 656 2.17 -1.98 15.43
CA LYS A 656 1.13 -2.16 14.42
C LYS A 656 0.29 -3.40 14.73
N ALA A 657 -1.01 -3.23 14.94
CA ALA A 657 -1.94 -4.36 14.94
C ALA A 657 -1.98 -5.02 13.55
N GLN A 658 -1.82 -6.35 13.54
CA GLN A 658 -1.64 -7.15 12.33
C GLN A 658 -2.87 -8.02 12.04
N GLN A 659 -3.46 -8.62 13.08
CA GLN A 659 -4.50 -9.64 12.92
C GLN A 659 -5.38 -9.75 14.16
N LEU A 660 -6.69 -9.98 13.99
CA LEU A 660 -7.62 -10.31 15.08
C LEU A 660 -7.64 -11.82 15.36
N PHE A 661 -7.71 -12.20 16.63
CA PHE A 661 -8.00 -13.57 17.05
C PHE A 661 -9.49 -13.85 16.96
N THR A 662 -9.85 -15.05 16.49
CA THR A 662 -11.24 -15.52 16.57
C THR A 662 -11.34 -16.87 17.25
N ASP A 663 -12.48 -17.14 17.88
CA ASP A 663 -12.81 -18.42 18.53
C ASP A 663 -13.28 -19.52 17.56
N GLY A 664 -13.14 -19.28 16.25
CA GLY A 664 -13.62 -20.16 15.18
C GLY A 664 -15.15 -20.12 14.95
N GLN A 665 -15.91 -19.40 15.77
CA GLN A 665 -17.34 -19.11 15.56
C GLN A 665 -17.59 -17.70 15.02
N GLY A 666 -16.49 -16.95 14.81
CA GLY A 666 -16.51 -15.59 14.30
C GLY A 666 -16.57 -14.51 15.38
N ASN A 667 -16.39 -14.86 16.66
CA ASN A 667 -16.24 -13.87 17.72
C ASN A 667 -14.76 -13.52 17.90
N VAL A 668 -14.49 -12.26 18.23
CA VAL A 668 -13.12 -11.75 18.44
C VAL A 668 -12.71 -11.88 19.90
N THR A 669 -11.52 -12.41 20.14
CA THR A 669 -10.99 -12.67 21.50
C THR A 669 -9.66 -11.99 21.78
N GLY A 670 -9.20 -11.10 20.89
CA GLY A 670 -7.91 -10.43 21.00
C GLY A 670 -7.27 -10.16 19.65
N LEU A 671 -5.95 -9.91 19.63
CA LEU A 671 -5.20 -9.60 18.42
C LEU A 671 -3.69 -9.89 18.53
N ILE A 672 -3.02 -9.90 17.39
CA ILE A 672 -1.56 -9.82 17.25
C ILE A 672 -1.19 -8.40 16.86
N ALA A 673 -0.20 -7.82 17.53
CA ALA A 673 0.48 -6.60 17.13
C ALA A 673 2.00 -6.80 17.07
N ILE A 674 2.68 -6.02 16.23
CA ILE A 674 4.12 -6.15 15.99
C ILE A 674 4.76 -4.77 16.14
N GLU A 675 5.78 -4.68 16.98
CA GLU A 675 6.61 -3.50 17.09
C GLU A 675 7.52 -3.32 15.86
N ASP A 676 7.94 -2.10 15.57
CA ASP A 676 8.89 -1.78 14.49
C ASP A 676 10.20 -2.57 14.58
N ASN A 677 10.59 -2.97 15.80
CA ASN A 677 11.77 -3.77 16.07
C ASN A 677 11.55 -5.27 15.84
N GLY A 678 10.34 -5.72 15.50
CA GLY A 678 9.98 -7.14 15.29
C GLY A 678 9.39 -7.87 16.50
N LYS A 679 9.34 -7.25 17.68
CA LYS A 679 8.72 -7.82 18.88
C LYS A 679 7.22 -8.02 18.66
N ILE A 680 6.72 -9.20 19.02
CA ILE A 680 5.32 -9.59 18.79
C ILE A 680 4.55 -9.54 20.10
N HIS A 681 3.41 -8.87 20.09
CA HIS A 681 2.42 -8.83 21.17
C HIS A 681 1.23 -9.69 20.78
N ARG A 682 0.97 -10.75 21.54
CA ARG A 682 -0.22 -11.60 21.42
C ARG A 682 -1.14 -11.24 22.58
N ILE A 683 -2.15 -10.43 22.29
CA ILE A 683 -3.00 -9.81 23.30
C ILE A 683 -4.35 -10.52 23.30
N SER A 684 -4.65 -11.24 24.37
CA SER A 684 -6.00 -11.75 24.65
C SER A 684 -6.83 -10.66 25.31
N ALA A 685 -8.02 -10.38 24.79
CA ALA A 685 -8.89 -9.33 25.32
C ALA A 685 -10.36 -9.73 25.26
N LYS A 686 -11.15 -9.27 26.24
CA LYS A 686 -12.62 -9.44 26.22
C LYS A 686 -13.26 -8.56 25.14
N ALA A 687 -12.66 -7.41 24.86
CA ALA A 687 -13.09 -6.51 23.79
C ALA A 687 -11.89 -5.93 23.04
N VAL A 688 -12.00 -5.91 21.72
CA VAL A 688 -11.12 -5.18 20.80
C VAL A 688 -11.89 -3.99 20.26
N VAL A 689 -11.35 -2.77 20.41
CA VAL A 689 -11.94 -1.54 19.88
C VAL A 689 -11.08 -1.02 18.74
N LEU A 690 -11.61 -1.07 17.51
CA LEU A 690 -10.94 -0.51 16.34
C LEU A 690 -11.19 1.01 16.27
N THR A 691 -10.11 1.78 16.33
CA THR A 691 -10.11 3.25 16.27
C THR A 691 -9.05 3.76 15.29
N THR A 692 -8.82 3.01 14.21
CA THR A 692 -7.66 3.13 13.31
C THR A 692 -7.75 4.28 12.29
N GLY A 693 -8.77 5.13 12.36
CA GLY A 693 -9.03 6.15 11.34
C GLY A 693 -9.50 5.57 10.00
N GLY A 694 -9.41 6.38 8.94
CA GLY A 694 -9.88 6.05 7.61
C GLY A 694 -8.87 5.33 6.71
N TYR A 695 -9.17 5.35 5.40
CA TYR A 695 -8.41 4.68 4.34
C TYR A 695 -8.02 5.63 3.19
N GLY A 696 -8.11 6.94 3.42
CA GLY A 696 -7.93 7.95 2.37
C GLY A 696 -6.57 7.93 1.66
N ASN A 697 -5.51 7.42 2.30
CA ASN A 697 -4.18 7.33 1.70
C ASN A 697 -3.95 5.99 0.96
N ASN A 698 -4.88 5.03 1.07
CA ASN A 698 -4.75 3.72 0.43
C ASN A 698 -5.43 3.72 -0.94
N LYS A 699 -4.66 3.97 -2.00
CA LYS A 699 -5.16 4.00 -3.38
C LYS A 699 -5.87 2.70 -3.79
N ASP A 700 -5.55 1.54 -3.21
CA ASP A 700 -6.21 0.28 -3.57
C ASP A 700 -7.63 0.17 -3.02
N LEU A 701 -7.90 0.82 -1.88
CA LEU A 701 -9.22 0.86 -1.26
C LEU A 701 -10.12 1.97 -1.83
N LEU A 702 -9.53 2.98 -2.48
CA LEU A 702 -10.31 4.10 -3.00
C LEU A 702 -11.14 3.71 -4.25
N PRO A 703 -12.42 4.13 -4.31
CA PRO A 703 -13.21 4.05 -5.54
C PRO A 703 -12.60 4.97 -6.61
N LYS A 704 -12.97 4.75 -7.88
CA LYS A 704 -12.55 5.61 -9.01
C LYS A 704 -12.79 7.10 -8.73
N ARG A 705 -13.95 7.45 -8.19
CA ARG A 705 -14.32 8.85 -7.88
C ARG A 705 -13.32 9.53 -6.95
N LEU A 706 -12.82 8.86 -5.91
CA LEU A 706 -11.88 9.44 -4.96
C LEU A 706 -10.42 9.34 -5.43
N LYS A 707 -10.10 8.40 -6.32
CA LYS A 707 -8.78 8.34 -7.00
C LYS A 707 -8.50 9.57 -7.85
N ASP A 708 -9.55 10.19 -8.38
CA ASP A 708 -9.47 11.41 -9.22
C ASP A 708 -9.51 12.71 -8.39
N VAL A 709 -9.43 12.63 -7.05
CA VAL A 709 -9.45 13.77 -6.12
C VAL A 709 -8.16 13.77 -5.32
N LEU A 710 -7.59 14.95 -5.06
CA LEU A 710 -6.32 15.06 -4.33
C LEU A 710 -6.49 14.66 -2.87
N PHE A 711 -5.55 13.88 -2.33
CA PHE A 711 -5.54 13.52 -0.92
C PHE A 711 -4.66 14.50 -0.12
N TYR A 712 -5.16 14.97 1.04
CA TYR A 712 -4.37 15.82 1.95
C TYR A 712 -4.42 15.35 3.43
N GLY A 713 -5.02 14.19 3.69
CA GLY A 713 -5.12 13.64 5.04
C GLY A 713 -3.81 13.01 5.55
N THR A 714 -3.88 12.35 6.70
CA THR A 714 -2.70 11.71 7.29
C THR A 714 -2.24 10.52 6.43
N ARG A 715 -0.92 10.41 6.22
CA ARG A 715 -0.33 9.29 5.48
C ARG A 715 -0.56 7.93 6.15
N SER A 716 -0.84 7.93 7.45
CA SER A 716 -1.16 6.73 8.22
C SER A 716 -2.56 6.18 7.94
N SER A 717 -3.44 6.91 7.25
CA SER A 717 -4.82 6.48 6.94
C SER A 717 -4.86 5.43 5.83
N MET A 718 -4.43 4.20 6.14
CA MET A 718 -4.26 3.10 5.19
C MET A 718 -5.37 2.04 5.25
N GLY A 719 -6.35 2.18 6.15
CA GLY A 719 -7.50 1.27 6.26
C GLY A 719 -7.21 -0.06 6.95
N GLU A 720 -6.16 -0.21 7.76
CA GLU A 720 -5.80 -1.51 8.32
C GLU A 720 -6.87 -2.09 9.26
N GLY A 721 -7.58 -1.26 10.04
CA GLY A 721 -8.69 -1.74 10.87
C GLY A 721 -9.85 -2.30 10.04
N LEU A 722 -10.16 -1.70 8.89
CA LEU A 722 -11.15 -2.22 7.95
C LEU A 722 -10.71 -3.58 7.41
N LEU A 723 -9.47 -3.66 6.93
CA LEU A 723 -8.91 -4.89 6.37
C LEU A 723 -8.88 -6.03 7.38
N MET A 724 -8.48 -5.75 8.63
CA MET A 724 -8.49 -6.76 9.70
C MET A 724 -9.91 -7.23 10.02
N ALA A 725 -10.89 -6.33 10.07
CA ALA A 725 -12.27 -6.68 10.37
C ALA A 725 -12.97 -7.41 9.20
N GLN A 726 -12.60 -7.12 7.97
CA GLN A 726 -13.14 -7.78 6.77
C GLN A 726 -12.43 -9.11 6.45
N ALA A 727 -11.36 -9.45 7.16
CA ALA A 727 -10.65 -10.71 6.96
C ALA A 727 -11.58 -11.91 7.17
N SER A 728 -11.30 -12.98 6.41
CA SER A 728 -12.07 -14.22 6.46
C SER A 728 -12.16 -14.74 7.90
N GLY A 729 -13.37 -14.98 8.36
CA GLY A 729 -13.65 -15.47 9.72
C GLY A 729 -14.06 -14.38 10.71
N VAL A 730 -13.85 -13.10 10.38
CA VAL A 730 -14.49 -11.96 11.08
C VAL A 730 -15.66 -11.43 10.24
N ASP A 731 -15.44 -11.28 8.93
CA ASP A 731 -16.47 -10.97 7.92
C ASP A 731 -17.31 -9.71 8.23
N ALA A 732 -16.68 -8.67 8.79
CA ALA A 732 -17.36 -7.41 9.13
C ALA A 732 -17.98 -6.74 7.89
N ALA A 733 -19.19 -6.20 8.06
CA ALA A 733 -19.86 -5.43 7.03
C ALA A 733 -19.30 -4.00 6.96
N THR A 734 -19.33 -3.41 5.77
CA THR A 734 -18.96 -2.01 5.52
C THR A 734 -20.06 -1.28 4.76
N VAL A 735 -20.05 0.05 4.84
CA VAL A 735 -21.02 0.93 4.19
C VAL A 735 -20.36 2.22 3.72
N LEU A 736 -20.87 2.82 2.64
CA LEU A 736 -20.43 4.11 2.07
C LEU A 736 -18.93 4.19 1.75
N LEU A 737 -18.27 3.07 1.43
CA LEU A 737 -16.83 3.05 1.10
C LEU A 737 -16.45 3.91 -0.13
N ASP A 738 -17.44 4.38 -0.87
CA ASP A 738 -17.25 5.26 -2.01
C ASP A 738 -17.33 6.77 -1.68
N GLN A 739 -17.60 7.11 -0.41
CA GLN A 739 -17.82 8.49 0.05
C GLN A 739 -16.61 9.05 0.82
N GLY A 740 -16.30 10.32 0.58
CA GLY A 740 -15.26 11.08 1.29
C GLY A 740 -15.65 12.55 1.36
N LYS A 741 -15.18 13.26 2.39
CA LYS A 741 -15.42 14.70 2.55
C LYS A 741 -14.46 15.48 1.65
N ILE A 742 -15.00 15.99 0.54
CA ILE A 742 -14.25 16.75 -0.47
C ILE A 742 -14.43 18.25 -0.22
N TYR A 743 -13.36 19.02 -0.43
CA TYR A 743 -13.31 20.48 -0.33
C TYR A 743 -12.85 21.08 -1.67
N PRO A 744 -13.33 22.28 -2.04
CA PRO A 744 -12.98 22.91 -3.31
C PRO A 744 -11.62 23.64 -3.33
N ASN A 745 -10.97 23.80 -2.16
CA ASN A 745 -9.85 24.73 -1.95
C ASN A 745 -8.52 24.00 -1.68
N GLY A 746 -7.98 23.34 -2.70
CA GLY A 746 -6.68 22.67 -2.66
C GLY A 746 -5.74 23.08 -3.78
N VAL A 747 -4.44 22.99 -3.51
CA VAL A 747 -3.36 23.09 -4.52
C VAL A 747 -2.62 21.75 -4.58
N GLU A 748 -2.26 21.29 -5.78
CA GLU A 748 -1.56 20.01 -5.98
C GLU A 748 -0.04 20.24 -5.90
N VAL A 749 0.54 19.80 -4.79
CA VAL A 749 1.97 20.01 -4.47
C VAL A 749 2.86 18.84 -4.88
N ALA A 750 2.25 17.68 -5.15
CA ALA A 750 2.86 16.50 -5.73
C ALA A 750 1.74 15.66 -6.35
N GLU A 751 2.06 14.72 -7.24
CA GLU A 751 1.07 13.89 -7.92
C GLU A 751 0.05 13.26 -6.95
N GLY A 752 -1.21 13.67 -7.09
CA GLY A 752 -2.32 13.18 -6.26
C GLY A 752 -2.32 13.67 -4.80
N THR A 753 -1.41 14.59 -4.43
CA THR A 753 -1.27 15.13 -3.06
C THR A 753 -1.59 16.61 -3.03
N ALA A 754 -2.53 17.00 -2.17
CA ALA A 754 -2.90 18.40 -1.98
C ALA A 754 -2.29 19.02 -0.71
N LYS A 755 -2.17 20.35 -0.71
CA LYS A 755 -2.21 21.19 0.49
C LYS A 755 -3.50 22.01 0.51
N SER A 756 -3.94 22.39 1.71
CA SER A 756 -5.16 23.18 1.91
C SER A 756 -4.90 24.66 1.73
N THR A 757 -5.78 25.34 0.98
CA THR A 757 -5.78 26.81 0.83
C THR A 757 -7.01 27.45 1.49
N ILE A 758 -7.72 26.71 2.34
CA ILE A 758 -9.02 27.15 2.88
C ILE A 758 -8.93 28.45 3.69
N GLY A 759 -7.90 28.64 4.52
CA GLY A 759 -7.70 29.85 5.32
C GLY A 759 -7.58 31.09 4.42
N GLY A 760 -6.67 31.03 3.44
CA GLY A 760 -6.51 32.07 2.44
C GLY A 760 -7.80 32.37 1.65
N ASN A 761 -8.54 31.33 1.21
CA ASN A 761 -9.82 31.51 0.54
C ASN A 761 -10.84 32.23 1.47
N ILE A 762 -10.98 31.81 2.72
CA ILE A 762 -11.92 32.44 3.67
C ILE A 762 -11.59 33.91 3.87
N ALA A 763 -10.30 34.27 3.96
CA ALA A 763 -9.86 35.63 4.17
C ALA A 763 -10.19 36.53 2.97
N VAL A 764 -9.81 36.12 1.75
CA VAL A 764 -9.92 36.98 0.56
C VAL A 764 -11.29 36.97 -0.11
N LEU A 765 -12.04 35.86 -0.03
CA LEU A 765 -13.38 35.77 -0.61
C LEU A 765 -14.43 36.59 0.17
N ARG A 766 -14.14 37.00 1.41
CA ARG A 766 -14.94 37.98 2.16
C ARG A 766 -14.80 39.40 1.61
N GLU A 767 -13.72 39.67 0.88
CA GLU A 767 -13.37 41.00 0.40
C GLU A 767 -13.61 41.15 -1.10
N ASN A 768 -12.61 40.94 -1.95
CA ASN A 768 -12.73 41.10 -3.41
C ASN A 768 -12.25 39.90 -4.24
N GLY A 769 -11.80 38.82 -3.61
CA GLY A 769 -11.34 37.62 -4.34
C GLY A 769 -12.46 37.00 -5.17
N LEU A 770 -12.08 36.53 -6.37
CA LEU A 770 -13.01 35.95 -7.35
C LEU A 770 -12.60 34.51 -7.70
N LEU A 771 -13.59 33.63 -7.91
CA LEU A 771 -13.36 32.29 -8.43
C LEU A 771 -13.74 32.26 -9.91
N VAL A 772 -12.73 32.05 -10.77
CA VAL A 772 -12.90 32.00 -12.23
C VAL A 772 -12.58 30.61 -12.78
N ASN A 773 -13.23 30.23 -13.88
CA ASN A 773 -12.92 28.98 -14.59
C ASN A 773 -11.70 29.15 -15.53
N THR A 774 -11.36 28.07 -16.25
CA THR A 774 -10.28 28.05 -17.25
C THR A 774 -10.52 28.97 -18.45
N ASN A 775 -11.70 29.57 -18.58
CA ASN A 775 -12.02 30.57 -19.61
C ASN A 775 -11.96 32.01 -19.07
N GLY A 776 -11.52 32.22 -17.82
CA GLY A 776 -11.43 33.53 -17.18
C GLY A 776 -12.78 34.13 -16.76
N GLN A 777 -13.82 33.31 -16.62
CA GLN A 777 -15.17 33.76 -16.24
C GLN A 777 -15.48 33.41 -14.79
N ARG A 778 -16.11 34.32 -14.04
CA ARG A 778 -16.75 33.99 -12.75
C ARG A 778 -17.82 32.93 -12.97
N VAL A 779 -17.90 31.95 -12.07
CA VAL A 779 -18.84 30.82 -12.18
C VAL A 779 -19.69 30.57 -10.95
N VAL A 780 -19.40 31.23 -9.83
CA VAL A 780 -20.08 30.98 -8.55
C VAL A 780 -20.15 32.25 -7.71
N ASN A 781 -21.10 32.27 -6.77
CA ASN A 781 -21.06 33.21 -5.65
C ASN A 781 -19.94 32.79 -4.69
N GLU A 782 -18.89 33.60 -4.55
CA GLU A 782 -17.72 33.23 -3.75
C GLU A 782 -17.98 33.20 -2.23
N ARG A 783 -19.18 33.60 -1.80
CA ARG A 783 -19.68 33.49 -0.43
C ARG A 783 -20.72 32.37 -0.25
N ALA A 784 -20.95 31.56 -1.28
CA ALA A 784 -21.76 30.35 -1.17
C ALA A 784 -21.11 29.31 -0.23
N SER A 785 -21.84 28.24 0.09
CA SER A 785 -21.26 27.16 0.89
C SER A 785 -20.12 26.47 0.14
N ASN A 786 -19.18 25.86 0.86
CA ASN A 786 -18.13 25.04 0.23
C ASN A 786 -18.72 23.89 -0.60
N HIS A 787 -19.91 23.42 -0.26
CA HIS A 787 -20.65 22.43 -1.03
C HIS A 787 -21.05 22.98 -2.41
N ASP A 788 -21.70 24.14 -2.45
CA ASP A 788 -22.13 24.77 -3.71
C ASP A 788 -20.93 25.12 -4.61
N ILE A 789 -19.83 25.61 -4.02
CA ILE A 789 -18.59 25.89 -4.75
C ILE A 789 -17.97 24.59 -5.29
N LEU A 790 -18.00 23.51 -4.50
CA LEU A 790 -17.50 22.21 -4.93
C LEU A 790 -18.31 21.67 -6.10
N ASP A 791 -19.64 21.76 -6.08
CA ASP A 791 -20.48 21.30 -7.19
C ASP A 791 -20.11 21.99 -8.50
N VAL A 792 -19.96 23.31 -8.48
CA VAL A 792 -19.50 24.09 -9.65
C VAL A 792 -18.10 23.66 -10.09
N LEU A 793 -17.17 23.45 -9.15
CA LEU A 793 -15.80 23.01 -9.44
C LEU A 793 -15.77 21.61 -10.07
N MET A 794 -16.61 20.68 -9.58
CA MET A 794 -16.69 19.30 -10.07
C MET A 794 -17.28 19.19 -11.49
N GLU A 795 -18.03 20.21 -11.93
CA GLU A 795 -18.54 20.35 -13.30
C GLU A 795 -17.51 20.89 -14.31
N GLN A 796 -16.39 21.44 -13.85
CA GLN A 796 -15.34 21.97 -14.74
C GLN A 796 -14.51 20.86 -15.39
N GLU A 797 -14.01 21.12 -16.60
CA GLU A 797 -13.06 20.23 -17.31
C GLU A 797 -11.84 21.04 -17.80
N PRO A 798 -10.63 20.82 -17.23
CA PRO A 798 -10.36 19.96 -16.07
C PRO A 798 -11.01 20.50 -14.77
N LYS A 799 -11.12 19.65 -13.73
CA LYS A 799 -11.74 19.97 -12.43
C LYS A 799 -10.93 20.99 -11.62
N VAL A 800 -10.86 22.22 -12.08
CA VAL A 800 -10.08 23.32 -11.50
C VAL A 800 -10.84 24.63 -11.62
N LEU A 801 -10.75 25.44 -10.58
CA LEU A 801 -11.04 26.87 -10.61
C LEU A 801 -9.75 27.63 -10.29
N TYR A 802 -9.71 28.91 -10.62
CA TYR A 802 -8.63 29.81 -10.22
C TYR A 802 -9.17 30.88 -9.29
N LEU A 803 -8.46 31.08 -8.18
CA LEU A 803 -8.64 32.22 -7.29
C LEU A 803 -7.88 33.41 -7.86
N LEU A 804 -8.62 34.44 -8.30
CA LEU A 804 -8.08 35.69 -8.84
C LEU A 804 -7.95 36.73 -7.74
N LEU A 805 -6.74 37.29 -7.57
CA LEU A 805 -6.41 38.29 -6.56
C LEU A 805 -5.59 39.45 -7.15
N ASP A 806 -5.74 40.63 -6.54
CA ASP A 806 -4.79 41.73 -6.69
C ASP A 806 -3.64 41.59 -5.68
N GLN A 807 -2.65 42.49 -5.74
CA GLN A 807 -1.47 42.45 -4.86
C GLN A 807 -1.80 42.55 -3.37
N GLU A 808 -2.77 43.36 -2.95
CA GLU A 808 -3.14 43.51 -1.53
C GLU A 808 -3.71 42.19 -0.99
N HIS A 809 -4.63 41.60 -1.74
CA HIS A 809 -5.32 40.38 -1.32
C HIS A 809 -4.46 39.13 -1.52
N PHE A 810 -3.52 39.15 -2.47
CA PHE A 810 -2.52 38.09 -2.58
C PHE A 810 -1.64 38.00 -1.33
N GLU A 811 -1.22 39.14 -0.75
CA GLU A 811 -0.44 39.11 0.49
C GLU A 811 -1.26 38.59 1.67
N ILE A 812 -2.55 38.94 1.76
CA ILE A 812 -3.47 38.35 2.76
C ILE A 812 -3.55 36.83 2.58
N PHE A 813 -3.80 36.36 1.35
CA PHE A 813 -3.84 34.95 1.04
C PHE A 813 -2.54 34.25 1.45
N ARG A 814 -1.40 34.84 1.09
CA ARG A 814 -0.06 34.33 1.35
C ARG A 814 0.23 34.17 2.84
N GLU A 815 -0.29 35.04 3.69
CA GLU A 815 -0.14 34.93 5.15
C GLU A 815 -1.04 33.85 5.73
N GLU A 816 -2.30 33.81 5.30
CA GLU A 816 -3.33 32.94 5.88
C GLU A 816 -3.17 31.46 5.49
N VAL A 817 -2.55 31.14 4.34
CA VAL A 817 -2.28 29.74 3.96
C VAL A 817 -1.14 29.09 4.73
N ALA A 818 -0.38 29.86 5.52
CA ALA A 818 0.68 29.33 6.37
C ALA A 818 0.15 28.32 7.40
N GLU A 819 -1.05 28.56 7.94
CA GLU A 819 -1.74 27.63 8.85
C GLU A 819 -2.05 26.29 8.16
N GLY A 820 -2.30 26.31 6.84
CA GLY A 820 -2.49 25.12 6.00
C GLY A 820 -1.19 24.39 5.63
N GLY A 821 -0.05 24.81 6.19
CA GLY A 821 1.27 24.22 5.95
C GLY A 821 1.92 24.68 4.64
N ILE A 822 1.47 25.78 4.03
CA ILE A 822 2.08 26.36 2.81
C ILE A 822 3.00 27.51 3.22
N SER A 823 4.32 27.35 3.02
CA SER A 823 5.28 28.37 3.46
C SER A 823 5.38 29.55 2.48
N LYS A 824 5.84 30.72 2.95
CA LYS A 824 6.13 31.87 2.07
C LYS A 824 7.16 31.52 0.98
N ALA A 825 8.10 30.64 1.28
CA ALA A 825 9.12 30.16 0.33
C ALA A 825 8.53 29.16 -0.70
N ASP A 826 7.57 28.33 -0.28
CA ASP A 826 6.83 27.45 -1.21
C ASP A 826 6.15 28.31 -2.29
N ILE A 827 5.48 29.39 -1.86
CA ILE A 827 4.79 30.33 -2.75
C ILE A 827 5.77 31.06 -3.67
N ASP A 828 6.90 31.57 -3.15
CA ASP A 828 7.91 32.23 -3.97
C ASP A 828 8.42 31.29 -5.07
N GLN A 829 8.71 30.04 -4.74
CA GLN A 829 9.14 29.04 -5.71
C GLN A 829 8.05 28.74 -6.76
N TRP A 830 6.77 28.71 -6.38
CA TRP A 830 5.68 28.48 -7.32
C TRP A 830 5.45 29.69 -8.24
N LEU A 831 5.62 30.90 -7.72
CA LEU A 831 5.59 32.13 -8.53
C LEU A 831 6.75 32.19 -9.53
N GLU A 832 7.97 31.76 -9.14
CA GLU A 832 9.11 31.67 -10.07
C GLU A 832 8.82 30.74 -11.26
N ASN A 833 8.08 29.66 -11.03
CA ASN A 833 7.63 28.76 -12.10
C ASN A 833 6.52 29.37 -12.97
N ASN A 834 5.82 30.39 -12.48
CA ASN A 834 4.74 31.15 -13.14
C ASN A 834 3.80 30.28 -14.00
N GLY A 835 3.23 29.24 -13.39
CA GLY A 835 2.26 28.35 -14.02
C GLY A 835 2.81 27.27 -14.96
N SER A 836 4.14 27.13 -15.08
CA SER A 836 4.75 26.08 -15.91
C SER A 836 4.58 24.66 -15.37
N VAL A 837 4.38 24.52 -14.05
CA VAL A 837 4.16 23.24 -13.35
C VAL A 837 3.14 23.42 -12.23
N THR A 838 2.53 22.32 -11.80
CA THR A 838 1.67 22.32 -10.60
C THR A 838 2.51 22.55 -9.33
N PRO A 839 1.98 23.25 -8.31
CA PRO A 839 0.69 23.94 -8.31
C PRO A 839 0.72 25.20 -9.19
N TYR A 840 -0.33 25.40 -9.98
CA TYR A 840 -0.38 26.53 -10.91
C TYR A 840 -0.64 27.85 -10.18
N PHE A 841 0.42 28.63 -10.05
CA PHE A 841 0.40 30.03 -9.61
C PHE A 841 0.85 30.89 -10.79
N PHE A 842 -0.05 31.73 -11.30
CA PHE A 842 0.28 32.70 -12.34
C PHE A 842 0.34 34.10 -11.74
N HIS A 843 1.25 34.94 -12.25
CA HIS A 843 1.28 36.36 -11.93
C HIS A 843 1.72 37.22 -13.12
N ALA A 844 1.13 38.42 -13.24
CA ALA A 844 1.50 39.44 -14.22
C ALA A 844 1.08 40.85 -13.76
N ASP A 845 1.67 41.89 -14.34
CA ASP A 845 1.34 43.29 -14.00
C ASP A 845 -0.05 43.72 -14.49
N ASP A 846 -0.55 43.11 -15.58
CA ASP A 846 -1.89 43.34 -16.12
C ASP A 846 -2.67 42.05 -16.40
N LEU A 847 -3.99 42.19 -16.52
CA LEU A 847 -4.91 41.07 -16.67
C LEU A 847 -4.85 40.40 -18.06
N GLU A 848 -4.43 41.12 -19.10
CA GLU A 848 -4.30 40.51 -20.44
C GLU A 848 -3.11 39.56 -20.49
N ASP A 849 -1.98 39.99 -19.94
CA ASP A 849 -0.77 39.15 -19.81
C ASP A 849 -1.01 37.97 -18.86
N LEU A 850 -1.76 38.18 -17.76
CA LEU A 850 -2.14 37.09 -16.86
C LEU A 850 -3.03 36.04 -17.56
N ALA A 851 -3.99 36.50 -18.37
CA ALA A 851 -4.86 35.62 -19.15
C ALA A 851 -4.05 34.81 -20.16
N ASP A 852 -3.11 35.42 -20.87
CA ASP A 852 -2.23 34.73 -21.81
C ASP A 852 -1.39 33.64 -21.13
N LEU A 853 -0.80 33.93 -19.97
CA LEU A 853 -0.02 32.96 -19.20
C LEU A 853 -0.86 31.74 -18.79
N ALA A 854 -2.10 31.98 -18.37
CA ALA A 854 -3.04 30.93 -17.95
C ALA A 854 -3.77 30.25 -19.12
N GLY A 855 -3.53 30.66 -20.37
CA GLY A 855 -4.22 30.13 -21.56
C GLY A 855 -5.70 30.52 -21.65
N MET A 856 -6.09 31.63 -21.05
CA MET A 856 -7.46 32.17 -21.03
C MET A 856 -7.69 33.19 -22.16
N ASP A 857 -8.96 33.46 -22.48
CA ASP A 857 -9.31 34.58 -23.38
C ASP A 857 -9.04 35.92 -22.67
N ARG A 858 -8.19 36.76 -23.27
CA ARG A 858 -7.81 38.08 -22.73
C ARG A 858 -9.01 38.95 -22.38
N LYS A 859 -10.05 38.94 -23.22
CA LYS A 859 -11.23 39.77 -23.04
C LYS A 859 -12.14 39.21 -21.96
N ALA A 860 -12.25 37.89 -21.83
CA ALA A 860 -13.08 37.25 -20.83
C ALA A 860 -12.64 37.60 -19.40
N LEU A 861 -11.33 37.53 -19.10
CA LEU A 861 -10.82 37.84 -17.75
C LEU A 861 -10.93 39.34 -17.42
N THR A 862 -10.59 40.21 -18.37
CA THR A 862 -10.70 41.67 -18.20
C THR A 862 -12.15 42.13 -18.05
N ASP A 863 -13.08 41.62 -18.88
CA ASP A 863 -14.51 41.89 -18.77
C ASP A 863 -15.06 41.40 -17.43
N THR A 864 -14.61 40.23 -16.95
CA THR A 864 -15.03 39.66 -15.66
C THR A 864 -14.68 40.61 -14.50
N VAL A 865 -13.44 41.10 -14.46
CA VAL A 865 -12.99 42.04 -13.42
C VAL A 865 -13.73 43.38 -13.54
N ALA A 866 -13.85 43.93 -14.76
CA ALA A 866 -14.57 45.18 -14.98
C ALA A 866 -16.04 45.10 -14.55
N ARG A 867 -16.70 43.98 -14.85
CA ARG A 867 -18.09 43.71 -14.49
C ARG A 867 -18.27 43.56 -12.97
N TYR A 868 -17.38 42.83 -12.29
CA TYR A 868 -17.40 42.75 -10.83
C TYR A 868 -17.21 44.13 -10.18
N ASN A 869 -16.23 44.91 -10.65
CA ASN A 869 -16.00 46.27 -10.13
C ASN A 869 -17.19 47.20 -10.37
N GLN A 870 -17.92 47.03 -11.47
CA GLN A 870 -19.19 47.71 -11.71
C GLN A 870 -20.25 47.31 -10.67
N PHE A 871 -20.38 46.01 -10.34
CA PHE A 871 -21.31 45.57 -9.29
C PHE A 871 -20.97 46.13 -7.91
N VAL A 872 -19.68 46.26 -7.57
CA VAL A 872 -19.25 46.96 -6.34
C VAL A 872 -19.70 48.42 -6.35
N ALA A 873 -19.55 49.12 -7.47
CA ALA A 873 -20.02 50.50 -7.59
C ALA A 873 -21.56 50.63 -7.53
N GLU A 874 -22.28 49.64 -8.04
CA GLU A 874 -23.76 49.58 -8.03
C GLU A 874 -24.33 49.08 -6.69
N GLY A 875 -23.53 48.36 -5.88
CA GLY A 875 -23.93 47.72 -4.63
C GLY A 875 -24.76 46.44 -4.81
N GLU A 876 -24.81 45.88 -6.02
CA GLU A 876 -25.61 44.70 -6.37
C GLU A 876 -24.87 43.80 -7.39
N ASP A 877 -24.62 42.55 -7.03
CA ASP A 877 -24.11 41.52 -7.94
C ASP A 877 -25.27 40.84 -8.67
N LYS A 878 -25.45 41.19 -9.95
CA LYS A 878 -26.54 40.66 -10.79
C LYS A 878 -26.26 39.28 -11.37
N ASP A 879 -25.01 38.81 -11.31
CA ASP A 879 -24.62 37.53 -11.89
C ASP A 879 -24.79 36.40 -10.89
N PHE A 880 -24.28 36.58 -9.67
CA PHE A 880 -24.24 35.52 -8.65
C PHE A 880 -24.85 35.91 -7.30
N HIS A 881 -25.39 37.13 -7.19
CA HIS A 881 -26.07 37.60 -5.99
C HIS A 881 -25.19 37.57 -4.72
N ARG A 882 -23.89 37.86 -4.86
CA ARG A 882 -23.00 38.13 -3.73
C ARG A 882 -23.56 39.25 -2.86
N GLU A 883 -23.72 38.98 -1.58
CA GLU A 883 -24.39 39.91 -0.65
C GLU A 883 -23.66 41.26 -0.59
N SER A 884 -24.42 42.36 -0.46
CA SER A 884 -23.86 43.71 -0.46
C SER A 884 -22.75 43.92 0.58
N ARG A 885 -22.86 43.31 1.77
CA ARG A 885 -21.81 43.37 2.82
C ARG A 885 -20.45 42.79 2.40
N PHE A 886 -20.43 41.89 1.40
CA PHE A 886 -19.22 41.28 0.82
C PHE A 886 -18.90 41.82 -0.58
N LEU A 887 -19.58 42.89 -0.99
CA LEU A 887 -19.45 43.56 -2.29
C LEU A 887 -19.03 45.01 -2.06
N GLN A 888 -17.99 45.22 -1.27
CA GLN A 888 -17.55 46.54 -0.80
C GLN A 888 -16.22 46.99 -1.41
N LYS A 889 -15.36 46.04 -1.81
CA LYS A 889 -14.04 46.32 -2.36
C LYS A 889 -13.98 45.89 -3.83
N PRO A 890 -13.63 46.78 -4.77
CA PRO A 890 -13.31 46.39 -6.13
C PRO A 890 -12.00 45.59 -6.15
N VAL A 891 -11.78 44.78 -7.19
CA VAL A 891 -10.44 44.26 -7.53
C VAL A 891 -9.54 45.45 -7.84
N GLY A 892 -8.42 45.54 -7.12
CA GLY A 892 -7.47 46.64 -7.15
C GLY A 892 -6.55 46.63 -8.38
N GLN A 893 -5.44 47.35 -8.26
CA GLN A 893 -4.40 47.40 -9.30
C GLN A 893 -3.43 46.20 -9.16
N GLY A 894 -2.81 45.84 -10.28
CA GLY A 894 -1.85 44.76 -10.33
C GLY A 894 -0.55 45.02 -9.53
N PRO A 895 0.33 44.01 -9.40
CA PRO A 895 0.25 42.72 -10.10
C PRO A 895 -0.95 41.86 -9.67
N TYR A 896 -1.44 41.05 -10.61
CA TYR A 896 -2.58 40.16 -10.45
C TYR A 896 -2.11 38.71 -10.39
N TYR A 897 -2.88 37.87 -9.69
CA TYR A 897 -2.52 36.49 -9.41
C TYR A 897 -3.68 35.54 -9.72
N LEU A 898 -3.40 34.40 -10.35
CA LEU A 898 -4.33 33.26 -10.45
C LEU A 898 -3.74 32.06 -9.72
N ILE A 899 -4.49 31.53 -8.75
CA ILE A 899 -4.05 30.41 -7.91
C ILE A 899 -5.00 29.24 -8.11
N GLU A 900 -4.50 28.09 -8.56
CA GLU A 900 -5.34 26.91 -8.76
C GLU A 900 -6.10 26.50 -7.49
N GLN A 901 -7.36 26.08 -7.67
CA GLN A 901 -8.23 25.49 -6.67
C GLN A 901 -8.76 24.17 -7.24
N LYS A 902 -8.28 23.05 -6.68
CA LYS A 902 -8.62 21.67 -7.07
C LYS A 902 -9.37 20.97 -5.94
N PRO A 903 -10.19 19.95 -6.26
CA PRO A 903 -10.91 19.21 -5.24
C PRO A 903 -9.92 18.39 -4.42
N ARG A 904 -10.05 18.44 -3.09
CA ARG A 904 -9.21 17.69 -2.15
C ARG A 904 -10.04 17.01 -1.06
N PHE A 905 -9.59 15.87 -0.54
CA PHE A 905 -10.22 15.19 0.59
C PHE A 905 -9.19 14.68 1.60
N ALA A 906 -9.60 14.56 2.86
CA ALA A 906 -8.78 13.97 3.93
C ALA A 906 -9.52 12.85 4.66
N THR A 907 -10.84 12.97 4.78
CA THR A 907 -11.64 12.05 5.60
C THR A 907 -12.50 11.18 4.71
N THR A 908 -12.43 9.87 4.94
CA THR A 908 -13.34 8.90 4.34
C THR A 908 -14.62 8.79 5.17
N MET A 909 -15.79 8.80 4.53
CA MET A 909 -17.10 8.79 5.23
C MET A 909 -17.68 7.39 5.39
N GLY A 910 -17.16 6.44 4.60
CA GLY A 910 -17.48 5.02 4.74
C GLY A 910 -16.61 4.29 5.74
N GLY A 911 -17.05 3.11 6.14
CA GLY A 911 -16.35 2.30 7.12
C GLY A 911 -17.17 1.08 7.58
N LEU A 912 -16.83 0.56 8.75
CA LEU A 912 -17.50 -0.57 9.39
C LEU A 912 -18.94 -0.21 9.77
N VAL A 913 -19.83 -1.19 9.64
CA VAL A 913 -21.20 -1.11 10.15
C VAL A 913 -21.19 -1.47 11.63
N VAL A 914 -21.78 -0.59 12.46
CA VAL A 914 -21.96 -0.84 13.89
C VAL A 914 -23.41 -0.63 14.32
N ASN A 915 -23.80 -1.24 15.44
CA ASN A 915 -25.06 -0.93 16.12
C ASN A 915 -24.91 0.30 17.06
N THR A 916 -25.96 0.67 17.80
CA THR A 916 -25.94 1.79 18.75
C THR A 916 -25.10 1.54 20.01
N ASN A 917 -24.63 0.31 20.23
CA ASN A 917 -23.65 -0.05 21.26
C ASN A 917 -22.22 -0.08 20.71
N LEU A 918 -22.02 0.39 19.47
CA LEU A 918 -20.73 0.46 18.77
C LEU A 918 -20.11 -0.92 18.49
N GLU A 919 -20.93 -1.97 18.52
CA GLU A 919 -20.51 -3.34 18.18
C GLU A 919 -20.50 -3.53 16.68
N VAL A 920 -19.45 -4.14 16.16
CA VAL A 920 -19.31 -4.39 14.73
C VAL A 920 -20.29 -5.47 14.27
N VAL A 921 -20.94 -5.21 13.14
CA VAL A 921 -21.91 -6.11 12.52
C VAL A 921 -21.27 -6.80 11.32
N ASN A 922 -21.44 -8.11 11.20
CA ASN A 922 -20.95 -8.87 10.05
C ASN A 922 -21.85 -8.75 8.82
N THR A 923 -21.38 -9.26 7.68
CA THR A 923 -22.11 -9.27 6.39
C THR A 923 -23.46 -10.01 6.42
N LYS A 924 -23.74 -10.79 7.47
CA LYS A 924 -25.04 -11.46 7.69
C LYS A 924 -25.98 -10.66 8.60
N GLY A 925 -25.58 -9.47 9.03
CA GLY A 925 -26.36 -8.62 9.94
C GLY A 925 -26.30 -9.06 11.41
N ALA A 926 -25.38 -9.95 11.78
CA ALA A 926 -25.20 -10.38 13.16
C ALA A 926 -24.04 -9.63 13.83
N VAL A 927 -24.17 -9.37 15.14
CA VAL A 927 -23.12 -8.76 15.95
C VAL A 927 -21.93 -9.71 16.10
N ILE A 928 -20.73 -9.20 15.88
CA ILE A 928 -19.45 -9.88 16.13
C ILE A 928 -19.11 -9.69 17.60
N GLN A 929 -19.25 -10.72 18.43
CA GLN A 929 -18.97 -10.58 19.85
C GLN A 929 -17.49 -10.26 20.07
N GLY A 930 -17.22 -9.36 21.02
CA GLY A 930 -15.86 -8.94 21.36
C GLY A 930 -15.23 -7.91 20.39
N LEU A 931 -15.93 -7.49 19.33
CA LEU A 931 -15.42 -6.49 18.39
C LEU A 931 -16.27 -5.21 18.37
N TYR A 932 -15.61 -4.09 18.63
CA TYR A 932 -16.19 -2.75 18.63
C TYR A 932 -15.42 -1.85 17.66
N ALA A 933 -16.06 -0.77 17.21
CA ALA A 933 -15.41 0.23 16.37
C ALA A 933 -15.92 1.64 16.68
N ALA A 934 -15.02 2.63 16.64
CA ALA A 934 -15.32 4.02 16.93
C ALA A 934 -14.47 5.00 16.09
N GLY A 935 -15.01 6.19 15.85
CA GLY A 935 -14.39 7.23 15.01
C GLY A 935 -14.56 6.98 13.50
N GLU A 936 -13.61 7.48 12.70
CA GLU A 936 -13.68 7.48 11.23
C GLU A 936 -13.71 6.07 10.62
N VAL A 937 -13.24 5.04 11.33
CA VAL A 937 -13.34 3.65 10.86
C VAL A 937 -14.79 3.17 10.78
N VAL A 938 -15.74 3.86 11.40
CA VAL A 938 -17.18 3.58 11.36
C VAL A 938 -17.85 4.36 10.23
N GLY A 939 -18.58 3.65 9.37
CA GLY A 939 -19.27 4.25 8.24
C GLY A 939 -20.66 4.78 8.59
N GLY A 940 -21.09 5.82 7.88
CA GLY A 940 -22.51 6.19 7.81
C GLY A 940 -22.99 7.26 8.78
N VAL A 941 -22.22 7.69 9.79
CA VAL A 941 -22.71 8.74 10.72
C VAL A 941 -22.90 10.09 10.02
N MET A 942 -21.99 10.43 9.11
CA MET A 942 -21.99 11.73 8.40
C MET A 942 -22.65 11.67 7.02
N GLY A 943 -23.06 10.51 6.52
CA GLY A 943 -23.59 10.39 5.16
C GLY A 943 -22.52 10.74 4.12
N THR A 944 -22.82 11.66 3.20
CA THR A 944 -21.88 12.09 2.15
C THR A 944 -20.96 13.25 2.54
N ASP A 945 -21.31 14.00 3.58
CA ASP A 945 -20.64 15.24 3.95
C ASP A 945 -20.75 15.47 5.47
N SER A 946 -19.64 15.83 6.10
CA SER A 946 -19.57 16.24 7.50
C SER A 946 -19.40 17.76 7.63
N PRO A 947 -20.18 18.43 8.51
CA PRO A 947 -19.89 19.80 8.91
C PRO A 947 -18.52 19.93 9.62
N SER A 948 -18.00 21.16 9.70
CA SER A 948 -16.75 21.42 10.43
C SER A 948 -16.88 20.99 11.90
N GLY A 949 -15.80 20.41 12.45
CA GLY A 949 -15.75 19.84 13.80
C GLY A 949 -16.60 18.59 14.08
N ALA A 950 -17.47 18.15 13.14
CA ALA A 950 -18.39 17.04 13.38
C ALA A 950 -17.69 15.68 13.53
N ASN A 951 -16.67 15.40 12.69
CA ASN A 951 -15.91 14.14 12.79
C ASN A 951 -15.12 14.04 14.10
N ASN A 952 -14.62 15.17 14.62
CA ASN A 952 -13.93 15.22 15.90
C ASN A 952 -14.89 14.89 17.05
N ALA A 953 -16.09 15.50 17.01
CA ALA A 953 -17.14 15.19 17.97
C ALA A 953 -17.57 13.72 17.92
N TRP A 954 -17.74 13.16 16.71
CA TRP A 954 -18.04 11.74 16.53
C TRP A 954 -16.93 10.86 17.09
N ALA A 955 -15.67 11.13 16.78
CA ALA A 955 -14.55 10.34 17.27
C ALA A 955 -14.53 10.28 18.82
N LEU A 956 -14.60 11.43 19.48
CA LEU A 956 -14.59 11.51 20.94
C LEU A 956 -15.82 10.83 21.57
N THR A 957 -17.01 11.09 21.02
CA THR A 957 -18.27 10.56 21.54
C THR A 957 -18.34 9.05 21.36
N SER A 958 -18.09 8.56 20.14
CA SER A 958 -18.12 7.12 19.84
C SER A 958 -17.07 6.33 20.63
N GLY A 959 -15.86 6.88 20.81
CA GLY A 959 -14.82 6.24 21.62
C GLY A 959 -15.25 6.08 23.07
N LYS A 960 -15.76 7.16 23.68
CA LYS A 960 -16.28 7.14 25.05
C LYS A 960 -17.44 6.15 25.21
N LEU A 961 -18.42 6.17 24.29
CA LEU A 961 -19.59 5.29 24.32
C LEU A 961 -19.25 3.81 24.09
N ALA A 962 -18.24 3.51 23.27
CA ALA A 962 -17.77 2.14 23.08
C ALA A 962 -17.23 1.55 24.40
N ALA A 963 -16.44 2.32 25.15
CA ALA A 963 -15.95 1.89 26.46
C ALA A 963 -17.07 1.68 27.49
N GLU A 964 -18.08 2.54 27.50
CA GLU A 964 -19.27 2.40 28.36
C GLU A 964 -20.07 1.14 28.00
N SER A 965 -20.28 0.90 26.70
CA SER A 965 -20.98 -0.30 26.21
C SER A 965 -20.26 -1.61 26.57
N ILE A 966 -18.92 -1.60 26.58
CA ILE A 966 -18.11 -2.76 26.99
C ILE A 966 -18.30 -3.06 28.49
N LYS A 967 -18.40 -2.03 29.33
CA LYS A 967 -18.53 -2.20 30.79
C LYS A 967 -19.88 -2.76 31.24
N GLU A 968 -20.94 -2.47 30.49
CA GLU A 968 -22.30 -2.90 30.82
C GLU A 968 -22.57 -4.40 30.57
N LYS A 969 -21.66 -5.07 29.85
CA LYS A 969 -21.73 -6.51 29.54
C LYS A 969 -20.81 -7.32 30.45
#